data_AF-A0A6H5JBC7-F1
#
_entry.id   AF-A0A6H5JBC7-F1
#
_cell.length_a   1.000
_cell.length_b   1.000
_cell.length_c   1.000
_cell.angle_alpha   90.00
_cell.angle_beta   90.00
_cell.angle_gamma   90.00
#
_symmetry.space_group_name_H-M   'P 1'
#
loop_
_entity.id
_entity.type
_entity.pdbx_description
1 polymer ?
#
loop_
_entity_poly.entity_id
_entity_poly.type
_entity_poly.pdbx_seq_one_letter_code
_entity_poly.pdbx_strand_id
1 'polypeptide(L)'
;MSGFPPPSNSLPPVNIGQSASTAGGGGSVDGSSTAGSTTTAGTSTTTVPVADMSSIVSGGGELYGNMMVGSLPAMGGGLGESAPPSPELGPVPSANRSGKSGPVHHSRAALMSATRIVVKAGTSIVSNSRGYPCLSRIGAVVEQCAWLKKMGKEVILVSSGAVGVGRQLLRKQQLLHTSMGAVLDGHAEVPKGTGRRNYDSACAAAGQLGLMSLYETLFAQCDVATSQLLVTEFDFRTPERRRHLRYTTSTMLKLGVVPILNENDAVSGNEGYEADGMFSDNDGLAALVAEQMNAKMLILLTDVEGVYNKHPDEEGAKIFHTFDPNRHELMIGEKSAGGRGGMGAKIRAASRAVSGGVPSVVIASGLNPYSIERIVCGERVGTMFCANPGLYEDSDDEEDADDMIVRQAEMARVGGRALCALDSEERAGILRKVAEALLAKSPEITVANERDIKAAKANNIAPALLNRLKLTEDKIKVLAEGITSLADGEEPLSKCNSRLEVQEGLVLKQITSPIGVLLIVFESRPDSLPQIASLAIRSGNGLLLKGGKEAEHSNACLHRIIVDAVAEGSKGRVPRDCIGLVTSRAAVGELLKLDHLIDLVIPRGSGSLVNHIKASTKIPVMGHSEGICHVYIDKAADPTKAVEIAVDAKVNYPSACNAAETILIHKALLEEGAGTCAQVVRALHSTGVTVLGGPRAVDLGVVGGDKISPGFKTEYGECDLTVSLEIVDSVEAALDHIQMFGSSHTETIVTEDQDVAKMFLETVDSACVFHNASTRFSDGYRFGLGAEVGVSTGRIHARGPVGVEGLLTTKWVLRSHGESAHTVGKKDPYLLKPMDLEAGAW
;
A
#
# COMPACT_ATOMS: atom_id res chain seq x y z
N MET A 1 14.56 -55.84 -54.84
CA MET A 1 14.99 -54.87 -55.89
C MET A 1 14.42 -53.52 -55.45
N SER A 2 15.16 -52.57 -54.86
CA SER A 2 16.38 -51.83 -55.27
C SER A 2 16.06 -50.60 -56.15
N GLY A 3 16.44 -49.35 -55.84
CA GLY A 3 16.94 -48.75 -54.58
C GLY A 3 15.90 -47.77 -53.98
N PHE A 4 16.19 -46.57 -53.46
CA PHE A 4 17.45 -45.83 -53.15
C PHE A 4 17.16 -44.84 -51.96
N PRO A 5 18.16 -44.26 -51.25
CA PRO A 5 17.96 -43.56 -49.98
C PRO A 5 17.78 -42.03 -50.07
N PRO A 6 17.23 -41.37 -49.03
CA PRO A 6 17.08 -39.92 -48.94
C PRO A 6 18.35 -39.20 -48.41
N PRO A 7 18.50 -37.88 -48.65
CA PRO A 7 19.62 -37.09 -48.13
C PRO A 7 19.38 -36.58 -46.70
N SER A 8 20.48 -36.47 -45.93
CA SER A 8 20.53 -35.80 -44.63
C SER A 8 21.40 -34.55 -44.71
N ASN A 9 21.03 -33.48 -44.00
CA ASN A 9 22.00 -32.71 -43.20
C ASN A 9 21.31 -31.71 -42.25
N SER A 10 21.90 -31.55 -41.07
CA SER A 10 21.59 -30.52 -40.09
C SER A 10 22.60 -29.37 -40.16
N LEU A 11 22.17 -28.14 -39.85
CA LEU A 11 23.05 -26.99 -39.66
C LEU A 11 22.67 -26.21 -38.38
N PRO A 12 23.61 -25.87 -37.49
CA PRO A 12 23.38 -25.15 -36.23
C PRO A 12 23.81 -23.65 -36.36
N PRO A 13 23.98 -22.85 -35.28
CA PRO A 13 23.83 -21.38 -35.33
C PRO A 13 25.13 -20.60 -35.61
N VAL A 14 24.98 -19.28 -35.81
CA VAL A 14 26.06 -18.31 -36.09
C VAL A 14 26.19 -17.29 -34.93
N ASN A 15 27.37 -16.66 -34.81
CA ASN A 15 27.94 -16.21 -33.55
C ASN A 15 28.38 -14.73 -33.53
N ILE A 16 28.76 -14.27 -32.33
CA ILE A 16 29.46 -13.04 -31.93
C ILE A 16 30.53 -12.54 -32.94
N GLY A 17 30.71 -11.20 -33.07
CA GLY A 17 31.92 -10.63 -33.69
C GLY A 17 32.05 -9.10 -33.63
N GLN A 18 33.04 -8.58 -32.89
CA GLN A 18 33.45 -7.17 -32.85
C GLN A 18 34.42 -6.81 -34.00
N SER A 19 34.55 -5.52 -34.36
CA SER A 19 35.84 -4.76 -34.39
C SER A 19 35.68 -3.38 -35.08
N ALA A 20 36.73 -2.55 -35.14
CA ALA A 20 36.68 -1.12 -35.45
C ALA A 20 37.83 -0.60 -36.34
N SER A 21 37.61 0.54 -37.01
CA SER A 21 38.60 1.52 -37.54
C SER A 21 37.80 2.70 -38.16
N THR A 22 37.94 4.00 -37.88
CA THR A 22 39.04 4.98 -37.68
C THR A 22 39.44 5.79 -38.92
N ALA A 23 39.12 7.11 -38.86
CA ALA A 23 39.80 8.28 -39.44
C ALA A 23 39.69 8.63 -40.96
N GLY A 24 39.55 9.93 -41.27
CA GLY A 24 40.33 10.52 -42.38
C GLY A 24 39.83 11.69 -43.26
N GLY A 25 39.52 12.88 -42.73
CA GLY A 25 39.90 14.19 -43.35
C GLY A 25 39.05 14.84 -44.49
N GLY A 26 39.15 16.19 -44.57
CA GLY A 26 38.51 17.08 -45.58
C GLY A 26 37.04 17.44 -45.26
N GLY A 27 36.52 18.67 -45.38
CA GLY A 27 37.05 19.95 -45.90
C GLY A 27 36.58 20.24 -47.35
N SER A 28 36.08 21.43 -47.74
CA SER A 28 35.75 22.70 -47.02
C SER A 28 35.17 23.74 -48.01
N VAL A 29 34.69 24.91 -47.52
CA VAL A 29 34.49 26.21 -48.25
C VAL A 29 33.12 26.51 -48.95
N ASP A 30 32.54 27.67 -48.56
CA ASP A 30 31.61 28.66 -49.19
C ASP A 30 30.29 28.26 -49.93
N GLY A 31 29.25 29.12 -49.99
CA GLY A 31 29.04 30.42 -49.30
C GLY A 31 27.94 31.35 -49.89
N SER A 32 27.51 32.35 -49.09
CA SER A 32 26.55 33.46 -49.41
C SER A 32 25.07 33.05 -49.68
N SER A 33 24.03 33.89 -49.58
CA SER A 33 23.85 35.37 -49.45
C SER A 33 22.41 35.72 -48.96
N THR A 34 22.01 36.85 -48.33
CA THR A 34 22.64 37.97 -47.59
C THR A 34 21.53 38.87 -46.96
N ALA A 35 21.70 39.34 -45.71
CA ALA A 35 21.13 40.58 -45.10
C ALA A 35 19.59 40.71 -44.86
N GLY A 36 19.11 41.49 -43.87
CA GLY A 36 19.80 42.27 -42.82
C GLY A 36 18.83 42.68 -41.67
N SER A 37 19.31 42.76 -40.41
CA SER A 37 19.70 44.01 -39.68
C SER A 37 18.52 44.67 -38.93
N THR A 38 18.61 45.21 -37.69
CA THR A 38 19.71 45.66 -36.79
C THR A 38 19.07 46.03 -35.42
N THR A 39 19.64 46.21 -34.21
CA THR A 39 20.87 45.91 -33.39
C THR A 39 20.61 46.63 -32.03
N THR A 40 21.16 46.39 -30.84
CA THR A 40 22.23 45.56 -30.19
C THR A 40 21.87 45.48 -28.68
N ALA A 41 22.58 44.93 -27.69
CA ALA A 41 23.95 44.39 -27.51
C ALA A 41 23.86 43.08 -26.65
N GLY A 42 24.81 42.58 -25.83
CA GLY A 42 26.17 42.95 -25.42
C GLY A 42 26.29 43.12 -23.89
N THR A 43 27.26 42.52 -23.16
CA THR A 43 28.61 42.06 -23.56
C THR A 43 29.13 40.79 -22.84
N SER A 44 30.23 40.23 -23.38
CA SER A 44 31.10 39.14 -22.84
C SER A 44 32.28 39.71 -22.00
N THR A 45 33.44 39.09 -21.66
CA THR A 45 34.23 37.87 -22.05
C THR A 45 35.29 37.66 -20.91
N THR A 46 35.74 36.49 -20.41
CA THR A 46 36.43 35.31 -21.02
C THR A 46 37.90 35.62 -21.41
N THR A 47 39.00 34.98 -20.93
CA THR A 47 39.30 33.86 -19.98
C THR A 47 40.84 33.86 -19.61
N VAL A 48 41.41 32.73 -19.12
CA VAL A 48 42.84 32.27 -19.14
C VAL A 48 43.82 32.79 -18.02
N PRO A 49 44.99 32.13 -17.72
CA PRO A 49 45.36 31.76 -16.33
C PRO A 49 46.84 32.08 -15.94
N VAL A 50 47.42 31.41 -14.91
CA VAL A 50 48.81 30.82 -14.83
C VAL A 50 49.36 30.71 -13.38
N ALA A 51 50.14 29.63 -13.13
CA ALA A 51 51.16 29.40 -12.08
C ALA A 51 50.76 29.12 -10.60
N ASP A 52 51.76 28.55 -9.90
CA ASP A 52 51.80 28.04 -8.51
C ASP A 52 53.24 28.25 -7.96
N MET A 53 53.47 27.96 -6.66
CA MET A 53 54.71 27.93 -5.86
C MET A 53 55.10 29.15 -4.99
N SER A 54 55.53 28.79 -3.77
CA SER A 54 56.44 29.49 -2.83
C SER A 54 56.12 30.96 -2.44
N SER A 55 55.59 31.26 -1.25
CA SER A 55 56.18 31.10 0.11
C SER A 55 57.44 31.96 0.38
N ILE A 56 57.41 32.86 1.38
CA ILE A 56 58.46 33.07 2.42
C ILE A 56 58.15 34.25 3.40
N VAL A 57 58.18 33.93 4.71
CA VAL A 57 58.60 34.77 5.86
C VAL A 57 57.73 35.93 6.41
N SER A 58 58.01 36.26 7.69
CA SER A 58 57.43 37.22 8.66
C SER A 58 57.13 38.65 8.16
N GLY A 59 56.29 39.46 8.83
CA GLY A 59 55.59 39.26 10.11
C GLY A 59 55.80 40.42 11.11
N GLY A 60 54.80 40.70 11.95
CA GLY A 60 54.81 41.79 12.95
C GLY A 60 54.14 43.09 12.47
N GLY A 61 53.43 43.79 13.37
CA GLY A 61 52.80 45.08 13.09
C GLY A 61 51.40 45.27 13.69
N GLU A 62 51.31 45.68 14.96
CA GLU A 62 50.10 46.31 15.50
C GLU A 62 50.00 47.77 15.02
N LEU A 63 48.79 48.33 14.91
CA LEU A 63 48.59 49.79 14.92
C LEU A 63 47.20 50.19 15.44
N TYR A 64 47.14 51.36 16.08
CA TYR A 64 46.05 51.83 16.94
C TYR A 64 45.19 52.94 16.30
N GLY A 65 43.96 53.12 16.82
CA GLY A 65 43.18 54.37 16.79
C GLY A 65 41.96 54.25 17.73
N ASN A 66 41.89 54.93 18.87
CA ASN A 66 41.59 56.36 19.10
C ASN A 66 40.10 56.73 18.91
N MET A 67 39.42 57.48 19.79
CA MET A 67 39.82 58.13 21.06
C MET A 67 38.61 58.64 21.91
N MET A 68 38.78 58.78 23.24
CA MET A 68 38.17 59.81 24.15
C MET A 68 36.62 59.84 24.42
N VAL A 69 36.08 60.35 25.56
CA VAL A 69 36.60 60.79 26.89
C VAL A 69 35.44 60.82 27.94
N GLY A 70 35.77 60.77 29.25
CA GLY A 70 34.85 61.19 30.34
C GLY A 70 34.87 60.28 31.60
N SER A 71 35.86 60.34 32.49
CA SER A 71 36.03 61.30 33.61
C SER A 71 35.27 60.95 34.91
N LEU A 72 36.02 60.73 36.00
CA LEU A 72 35.57 60.34 37.35
C LEU A 72 35.27 61.54 38.28
N PRO A 73 34.46 61.33 39.33
CA PRO A 73 34.64 61.93 40.66
C PRO A 73 35.23 60.91 41.66
N ALA A 74 35.86 61.38 42.74
CA ALA A 74 36.40 60.52 43.80
C ALA A 74 36.23 61.11 45.21
N MET A 75 35.57 60.34 46.08
CA MET A 75 35.50 60.40 47.56
C MET A 75 35.09 58.98 48.01
N GLY A 76 35.33 58.48 49.23
CA GLY A 76 35.84 59.09 50.45
C GLY A 76 35.11 58.42 51.63
N GLY A 77 35.75 57.47 52.31
CA GLY A 77 35.07 56.38 53.03
C GLY A 77 34.27 56.69 54.31
N GLY A 78 33.64 55.64 54.85
CA GLY A 78 33.19 55.59 56.25
C GLY A 78 31.77 55.04 56.48
N LEU A 79 31.67 54.03 57.37
CA LEU A 79 30.60 53.75 58.35
C LEU A 79 29.12 53.70 57.90
N GLY A 80 28.37 52.68 58.33
CA GLY A 80 26.90 52.72 58.32
C GLY A 80 26.19 51.36 58.25
N GLU A 81 25.60 50.95 59.37
CA GLU A 81 24.76 49.77 59.60
C GLU A 81 23.61 49.63 58.57
N SER A 82 23.12 48.43 58.20
CA SER A 82 22.53 47.42 59.10
C SER A 82 22.15 46.13 58.34
N ALA A 83 21.98 45.01 59.07
CA ALA A 83 21.44 43.73 58.58
C ALA A 83 20.06 43.46 59.21
N PRO A 84 19.28 42.43 58.76
CA PRO A 84 19.43 41.09 59.37
C PRO A 84 19.19 39.94 58.33
N PRO A 85 18.73 38.70 58.66
CA PRO A 85 19.64 37.54 58.59
C PRO A 85 19.16 36.39 57.69
N SER A 86 20.05 35.38 57.52
CA SER A 86 19.72 34.10 56.88
C SER A 86 18.71 33.28 57.68
N PRO A 87 17.68 32.68 57.05
CA PRO A 87 16.91 31.59 57.62
C PRO A 87 17.52 30.22 57.25
N GLU A 88 17.46 29.27 58.19
CA GLU A 88 17.87 27.88 57.98
C GLU A 88 16.84 27.11 57.15
N LEU A 89 17.28 26.19 56.29
CA LEU A 89 16.38 25.20 55.68
C LEU A 89 16.14 24.06 56.67
N GLY A 90 14.97 24.06 57.28
CA GLY A 90 14.54 23.08 58.29
C GLY A 90 14.36 21.63 57.76
N PRO A 91 14.04 20.69 58.66
CA PRO A 91 14.09 19.26 58.38
C PRO A 91 13.03 18.76 57.39
N VAL A 92 13.34 17.63 56.75
CA VAL A 92 12.53 16.98 55.71
C VAL A 92 11.15 16.57 56.23
N PRO A 93 10.04 16.98 55.57
CA PRO A 93 8.71 16.51 55.91
C PRO A 93 8.45 15.11 55.32
N SER A 94 8.27 14.11 56.18
CA SER A 94 7.85 12.76 55.78
C SER A 94 6.33 12.64 55.70
N ALA A 95 5.77 12.53 54.49
CA ALA A 95 4.35 12.24 54.30
C ALA A 95 4.09 11.41 53.03
N ASN A 96 3.49 10.23 53.20
CA ASN A 96 2.98 9.41 52.11
C ASN A 96 1.76 10.08 51.43
N ARG A 97 1.75 10.12 50.09
CA ARG A 97 0.59 9.74 49.24
C ARG A 97 0.88 9.87 47.74
N SER A 98 0.93 8.72 47.06
CA SER A 98 0.27 8.46 45.77
C SER A 98 0.07 9.65 44.80
N GLY A 99 1.15 10.29 44.36
CA GLY A 99 1.11 11.16 43.18
C GLY A 99 1.05 10.31 41.92
N LYS A 100 -0.08 10.32 41.20
CA LYS A 100 -0.18 9.65 39.89
C LYS A 100 0.77 10.33 38.91
N SER A 101 1.75 9.60 38.38
CA SER A 101 2.41 9.98 37.13
C SER A 101 1.36 10.12 36.02
N GLY A 102 1.55 11.07 35.10
CA GLY A 102 0.70 11.20 33.91
C GLY A 102 0.71 9.91 33.07
N PRO A 103 -0.31 9.71 32.20
CA PRO A 103 -0.39 8.53 31.35
C PRO A 103 0.84 8.47 30.45
N VAL A 104 1.63 7.41 30.58
CA VAL A 104 2.68 7.08 29.62
C VAL A 104 1.97 6.36 28.47
N HIS A 105 1.98 6.98 27.29
CA HIS A 105 1.40 6.36 26.09
C HIS A 105 2.35 5.25 25.61
N HIS A 106 1.84 4.02 25.52
CA HIS A 106 2.62 2.79 25.31
C HIS A 106 2.30 2.14 23.95
N SER A 107 2.63 2.84 22.86
CA SER A 107 2.51 2.31 21.49
C SER A 107 3.71 2.73 20.62
N ARG A 108 3.85 2.13 19.44
CA ARG A 108 4.94 2.48 18.49
C ARG A 108 4.88 3.96 18.03
N ALA A 109 3.72 4.61 18.10
CA ALA A 109 3.59 6.06 17.87
C ALA A 109 4.34 6.93 18.90
N ALA A 110 4.60 6.42 20.11
CA ALA A 110 5.39 7.13 21.12
C ALA A 110 6.84 7.38 20.67
N LEU A 111 7.37 6.59 19.71
CA LEU A 111 8.69 6.78 19.12
C LEU A 111 8.83 8.15 18.43
N MET A 112 7.75 8.71 17.87
CA MET A 112 7.72 10.06 17.29
C MET A 112 8.05 11.14 18.33
N SER A 113 7.64 10.93 19.60
CA SER A 113 7.88 11.87 20.71
C SER A 113 9.31 11.87 21.24
N ALA A 114 10.18 10.95 20.80
CA ALA A 114 11.56 10.87 21.25
C ALA A 114 12.34 12.15 20.89
N THR A 115 12.68 12.94 21.92
CA THR A 115 13.43 14.21 21.78
C THR A 115 14.93 14.01 21.66
N ARG A 116 15.48 13.00 22.35
CA ARG A 116 16.90 12.65 22.37
C ARG A 116 17.10 11.20 21.96
N ILE A 117 17.87 10.98 20.91
CA ILE A 117 18.06 9.70 20.24
C ILE A 117 19.55 9.35 20.18
N VAL A 118 19.91 8.15 20.60
CA VAL A 118 21.25 7.57 20.35
C VAL A 118 21.15 6.63 19.16
N VAL A 119 21.98 6.86 18.14
CA VAL A 119 22.12 5.96 16.98
C VAL A 119 23.46 5.24 17.09
N LYS A 120 23.47 3.93 16.92
CA LYS A 120 24.67 3.09 17.02
C LYS A 120 24.98 2.43 15.68
N ALA A 121 26.06 2.85 15.03
CA ALA A 121 26.59 2.23 13.82
C ALA A 121 27.55 1.08 14.16
N GLY A 122 27.21 -0.16 13.78
CA GLY A 122 28.06 -1.33 13.93
C GLY A 122 29.24 -1.36 12.94
N THR A 123 30.26 -2.19 13.23
CA THR A 123 31.46 -2.31 12.37
C THR A 123 31.13 -2.74 10.94
N SER A 124 30.10 -3.56 10.73
CA SER A 124 29.60 -3.99 9.41
C SER A 124 28.78 -2.94 8.67
N ILE A 125 28.30 -1.90 9.36
CA ILE A 125 27.71 -0.71 8.74
C ILE A 125 28.83 0.22 8.28
N VAL A 126 29.78 0.52 9.17
CA VAL A 126 30.90 1.43 8.89
C VAL A 126 31.89 0.86 7.87
N SER A 127 32.13 -0.45 7.86
CA SER A 127 33.20 -1.06 7.04
C SER A 127 32.81 -2.42 6.45
N ASN A 128 33.45 -2.78 5.33
CA ASN A 128 33.28 -4.10 4.71
C ASN A 128 34.18 -5.16 5.37
N SER A 129 34.01 -6.43 5.00
CA SER A 129 34.81 -7.56 5.51
C SER A 129 36.32 -7.45 5.25
N ARG A 130 36.74 -6.55 4.35
CA ARG A 130 38.15 -6.22 4.08
C ARG A 130 38.65 -5.01 4.88
N GLY A 131 37.81 -4.37 5.69
CA GLY A 131 38.17 -3.21 6.53
C GLY A 131 38.12 -1.85 5.83
N TYR A 132 37.62 -1.76 4.59
CA TYR A 132 37.44 -0.45 3.94
C TYR A 132 36.13 0.22 4.41
N PRO A 133 36.11 1.56 4.62
CA PRO A 133 34.87 2.30 4.90
C PRO A 133 33.80 2.11 3.82
N CYS A 134 32.56 1.88 4.23
CA CYS A 134 31.41 1.72 3.34
C CYS A 134 30.70 3.06 3.13
N LEU A 135 31.20 3.88 2.20
CA LEU A 135 30.75 5.26 1.99
C LEU A 135 29.22 5.41 1.89
N SER A 136 28.52 4.55 1.16
CA SER A 136 27.06 4.59 1.02
C SER A 136 26.31 4.28 2.31
N ARG A 137 26.80 3.33 3.13
CA ARG A 137 26.19 2.98 4.42
C ARG A 137 26.42 4.07 5.45
N ILE A 138 27.63 4.65 5.48
CA ILE A 138 27.95 5.77 6.36
C ILE A 138 27.13 7.00 5.95
N GLY A 139 27.10 7.33 4.65
CA GLY A 139 26.30 8.44 4.09
C GLY A 139 24.84 8.35 4.45
N ALA A 140 24.19 7.20 4.23
CA ALA A 140 22.79 7.01 4.60
C ALA A 140 22.53 7.18 6.11
N VAL A 141 23.44 6.76 6.99
CA VAL A 141 23.31 7.01 8.45
C VAL A 141 23.53 8.49 8.79
N VAL A 142 24.42 9.18 8.08
CA VAL A 142 24.66 10.62 8.24
C VAL A 142 23.45 11.45 7.79
N GLU A 143 22.89 11.16 6.62
CA GLU A 143 21.72 11.83 6.05
C GLU A 143 20.51 11.71 6.99
N GLN A 144 20.21 10.50 7.47
CA GLN A 144 19.12 10.27 8.43
C GLN A 144 19.38 10.96 9.79
N CYS A 145 20.63 10.98 10.28
CA CYS A 145 20.98 11.74 11.48
C CYS A 145 20.80 13.27 11.27
N ALA A 146 21.08 13.78 10.07
CA ALA A 146 20.85 15.17 9.71
C ALA A 146 19.35 15.50 9.55
N TRP A 147 18.56 14.57 9.02
CA TRP A 147 17.09 14.66 8.97
C TRP A 147 16.50 14.76 10.38
N LEU A 148 16.90 13.90 11.32
CA LEU A 148 16.48 13.98 12.72
C LEU A 148 16.83 15.35 13.35
N LYS A 149 18.03 15.88 13.09
CA LYS A 149 18.42 17.22 13.54
C LYS A 149 17.52 18.30 12.90
N LYS A 150 17.17 18.19 11.62
CA LYS A 150 16.24 19.11 10.93
C LYS A 150 14.82 19.05 11.50
N MET A 151 14.40 17.93 12.09
CA MET A 151 13.18 17.83 12.92
C MET A 151 13.31 18.42 14.34
N GLY A 152 14.46 18.99 14.72
CA GLY A 152 14.71 19.52 16.06
C GLY A 152 15.02 18.47 17.13
N LYS A 153 15.35 17.23 16.76
CA LYS A 153 15.72 16.16 17.70
C LYS A 153 17.21 16.21 18.03
N GLU A 154 17.57 15.94 19.28
CA GLU A 154 18.95 15.79 19.74
C GLU A 154 19.48 14.40 19.33
N VAL A 155 20.53 14.35 18.51
CA VAL A 155 21.11 13.10 17.99
C VAL A 155 22.52 12.90 18.54
N ILE A 156 22.80 11.71 19.07
CA ILE A 156 24.14 11.26 19.47
C ILE A 156 24.49 10.03 18.63
N LEU A 157 25.63 10.06 17.94
CA LEU A 157 26.09 8.92 17.14
C LEU A 157 27.16 8.13 17.91
N VAL A 158 27.01 6.82 18.03
CA VAL A 158 28.06 5.92 18.54
C VAL A 158 28.59 5.11 17.36
N SER A 159 29.88 5.24 17.06
CA SER A 159 30.52 4.59 15.91
C SER A 159 31.23 3.28 16.28
N SER A 160 31.97 2.70 15.33
CA SER A 160 32.85 1.52 15.48
C SER A 160 33.72 1.34 14.24
N GLY A 161 34.64 0.38 14.27
CA GLY A 161 35.35 -0.09 13.08
C GLY A 161 36.69 0.60 12.79
N ALA A 162 37.10 1.57 13.62
CA ALA A 162 38.41 2.23 13.53
C ALA A 162 39.58 1.22 13.40
N VAL A 163 39.60 0.16 14.21
CA VAL A 163 40.58 -0.94 14.11
C VAL A 163 40.62 -1.56 12.71
N GLY A 164 39.47 -1.78 12.07
CA GLY A 164 39.38 -2.36 10.73
C GLY A 164 39.96 -1.44 9.65
N VAL A 165 39.61 -0.15 9.70
CA VAL A 165 40.08 0.88 8.77
C VAL A 165 41.59 1.10 8.91
N GLY A 166 42.09 1.24 10.14
CA GLY A 166 43.51 1.44 10.38
C GLY A 166 44.36 0.21 10.09
N ARG A 167 43.81 -1.01 10.21
CA ARG A 167 44.52 -2.24 9.83
C ARG A 167 44.86 -2.28 8.35
N GLN A 168 44.01 -1.75 7.47
CA GLN A 168 44.36 -1.57 6.04
C GLN A 168 45.46 -0.52 5.85
N LEU A 169 45.37 0.63 6.52
CA LEU A 169 46.36 1.69 6.42
C LEU A 169 47.75 1.24 6.91
N LEU A 170 47.83 0.62 8.09
CA LEU A 170 49.08 0.14 8.66
C LEU A 170 49.65 -1.05 7.89
N ARG A 171 48.82 -1.96 7.36
CA ARG A 171 49.29 -3.03 6.46
C ARG A 171 49.87 -2.46 5.16
N LYS A 172 49.25 -1.42 4.57
CA LYS A 172 49.79 -0.72 3.40
C LYS A 172 51.15 -0.12 3.69
N GLN A 173 51.31 0.58 4.82
CA GLN A 173 52.61 1.16 5.20
C GLN A 173 53.66 0.08 5.50
N GLN A 174 53.29 -1.00 6.21
CA GLN A 174 54.20 -2.12 6.45
C GLN A 174 54.71 -2.73 5.13
N LEU A 175 53.84 -2.94 4.14
CA LEU A 175 54.23 -3.45 2.82
C LEU A 175 55.16 -2.47 2.06
N LEU A 176 54.93 -1.16 2.16
CA LEU A 176 55.81 -0.13 1.56
C LEU A 176 57.20 -0.06 2.24
N HIS A 177 57.31 -0.47 3.50
CA HIS A 177 58.58 -0.55 4.24
C HIS A 177 59.22 -1.96 4.22
N THR A 178 58.59 -2.96 3.62
CA THR A 178 59.13 -4.33 3.51
C THR A 178 59.91 -4.49 2.21
N SER A 179 61.08 -5.14 2.25
CA SER A 179 61.87 -5.36 1.04
C SER A 179 61.17 -6.34 0.09
N MET A 180 61.35 -6.14 -1.23
CA MET A 180 60.68 -6.95 -2.25
C MET A 180 60.98 -8.46 -2.13
N GLY A 181 62.18 -8.83 -1.68
CA GLY A 181 62.53 -10.23 -1.35
C GLY A 181 61.68 -10.78 -0.20
N ALA A 182 61.60 -10.06 0.93
CA ALA A 182 60.83 -10.51 2.10
C ALA A 182 59.30 -10.58 1.84
N VAL A 183 58.79 -9.87 0.83
CA VAL A 183 57.41 -10.04 0.33
C VAL A 183 57.27 -11.32 -0.50
N LEU A 184 58.26 -11.65 -1.35
CA LEU A 184 58.26 -12.84 -2.20
C LEU A 184 58.49 -14.15 -1.41
N ASP A 185 59.34 -14.11 -0.38
CA ASP A 185 59.63 -15.25 0.52
C ASP A 185 58.46 -15.59 1.47
N GLY A 186 57.30 -14.92 1.32
CA GLY A 186 56.11 -15.14 2.15
C GLY A 186 56.21 -14.59 3.58
N HIS A 187 57.30 -13.88 3.92
CA HIS A 187 57.56 -13.34 5.27
C HIS A 187 56.76 -12.06 5.61
N ALA A 188 55.81 -11.64 4.77
CA ALA A 188 54.91 -10.51 4.98
C ALA A 188 53.79 -10.76 6.03
N GLU A 189 54.11 -11.44 7.14
CA GLU A 189 53.21 -11.62 8.28
C GLU A 189 53.23 -10.43 9.26
N VAL A 190 52.26 -10.39 10.18
CA VAL A 190 52.21 -9.41 11.27
C VAL A 190 53.47 -9.53 12.14
N PRO A 191 54.10 -8.43 12.61
CA PRO A 191 55.39 -8.49 13.29
C PRO A 191 55.38 -9.41 14.52
N LYS A 192 56.14 -10.51 14.45
CA LYS A 192 56.13 -11.61 15.45
C LYS A 192 56.65 -11.22 16.84
N GLY A 193 57.11 -9.98 17.03
CA GLY A 193 57.48 -9.39 18.33
C GLY A 193 56.43 -8.46 18.96
N THR A 194 55.43 -7.98 18.21
CA THR A 194 54.36 -7.14 18.78
C THR A 194 53.15 -7.99 19.12
N GLY A 195 52.83 -8.09 20.42
CA GLY A 195 51.63 -8.80 20.88
C GLY A 195 50.36 -8.28 20.19
N ARG A 196 49.49 -9.21 19.78
CA ARG A 196 48.33 -8.94 18.90
C ARG A 196 47.41 -7.78 19.35
N ARG A 197 47.35 -7.51 20.66
CA ARG A 197 46.61 -6.38 21.25
C ARG A 197 47.21 -5.01 20.88
N ASN A 198 48.54 -4.86 21.00
CA ASN A 198 49.24 -3.60 20.76
C ASN A 198 49.10 -3.16 19.29
N TYR A 199 49.11 -4.12 18.36
CA TYR A 199 48.87 -3.85 16.94
C TYR A 199 47.43 -3.38 16.68
N ASP A 200 46.42 -3.96 17.34
CA ASP A 200 45.03 -3.52 17.21
C ASP A 200 44.80 -2.12 17.80
N SER A 201 45.45 -1.75 18.92
CA SER A 201 45.41 -0.38 19.45
C SER A 201 46.10 0.65 18.53
N ALA A 202 47.21 0.28 17.87
CA ALA A 202 47.81 1.12 16.83
C ALA A 202 46.88 1.26 15.61
N CYS A 203 46.20 0.18 15.20
CA CYS A 203 45.18 0.21 14.15
C CYS A 203 44.00 1.12 14.53
N ALA A 204 43.56 1.11 15.79
CA ALA A 204 42.51 2.02 16.26
C ALA A 204 42.89 3.48 16.08
N ALA A 205 44.07 3.89 16.57
CA ALA A 205 44.55 5.26 16.44
C ALA A 205 44.62 5.72 14.96
N ALA A 206 45.21 4.88 14.10
CA ALA A 206 45.36 5.18 12.68
C ALA A 206 44.03 5.25 11.91
N GLY A 207 43.08 4.36 12.24
CA GLY A 207 41.78 4.31 11.57
C GLY A 207 40.76 5.32 12.10
N GLN A 208 40.87 5.71 13.38
CA GLN A 208 39.99 6.72 13.98
C GLN A 208 40.12 8.07 13.27
N LEU A 209 41.35 8.49 12.93
CA LEU A 209 41.60 9.72 12.17
C LEU A 209 40.84 9.74 10.83
N GLY A 210 41.02 8.69 10.03
CA GLY A 210 40.36 8.57 8.72
C GLY A 210 38.82 8.46 8.83
N LEU A 211 38.33 7.78 9.87
CA LEU A 211 36.89 7.65 10.10
C LEU A 211 36.24 8.97 10.55
N MET A 212 36.90 9.75 11.41
CA MET A 212 36.36 11.04 11.85
C MET A 212 36.39 12.08 10.73
N SER A 213 37.47 12.16 9.95
CA SER A 213 37.54 13.02 8.75
C SER A 213 36.45 12.68 7.73
N LEU A 214 36.10 11.39 7.59
CA LEU A 214 35.00 10.96 6.72
C LEU A 214 33.63 11.40 7.25
N TYR A 215 33.37 11.25 8.55
CA TYR A 215 32.12 11.74 9.15
C TYR A 215 32.00 13.26 9.07
N GLU A 216 33.06 14.00 9.40
CA GLU A 216 33.14 15.45 9.30
C GLU A 216 32.80 15.92 7.88
N THR A 217 33.43 15.31 6.87
CA THR A 217 33.16 15.60 5.45
C THR A 217 31.68 15.37 5.09
N LEU A 218 31.11 14.23 5.49
CA LEU A 218 29.73 13.87 5.15
C LEU A 218 28.68 14.73 5.87
N PHE A 219 28.84 14.96 7.18
CA PHE A 219 27.93 15.80 7.94
C PHE A 219 28.02 17.28 7.52
N ALA A 220 29.18 17.75 7.08
CA ALA A 220 29.34 19.08 6.49
C ALA A 220 28.54 19.26 5.18
N GLN A 221 28.43 18.22 4.34
CA GLN A 221 27.55 18.26 3.15
C GLN A 221 26.04 18.34 3.51
N CYS A 222 25.69 18.10 4.77
CA CYS A 222 24.30 18.12 5.28
C CYS A 222 23.96 19.37 6.10
N ASP A 223 24.85 20.38 6.16
CA ASP A 223 24.81 21.54 7.06
C ASP A 223 24.83 21.19 8.56
N VAL A 224 25.57 20.14 8.91
CA VAL A 224 25.69 19.63 10.29
C VAL A 224 27.14 19.66 10.77
N ALA A 225 27.41 20.49 11.78
CA ALA A 225 28.64 20.39 12.54
C ALA A 225 28.66 19.13 13.42
N THR A 226 29.82 18.47 13.49
CA THR A 226 30.07 17.30 14.34
C THR A 226 31.21 17.52 15.31
N SER A 227 31.25 16.74 16.38
CA SER A 227 32.39 16.67 17.30
C SER A 227 32.75 15.22 17.62
N GLN A 228 34.00 14.97 18.01
CA GLN A 228 34.47 13.68 18.48
C GLN A 228 34.52 13.63 20.01
N LEU A 229 34.08 12.52 20.60
CA LEU A 229 34.30 12.20 22.01
C LEU A 229 34.83 10.76 22.13
N LEU A 230 36.13 10.63 22.41
CA LEU A 230 36.74 9.34 22.74
C LEU A 230 36.58 9.05 24.23
N VAL A 231 36.12 7.85 24.57
CA VAL A 231 35.82 7.45 25.96
C VAL A 231 36.40 6.08 26.30
N THR A 232 36.67 5.87 27.58
CA THR A 232 37.11 4.61 28.17
C THR A 232 36.16 4.18 29.28
N GLU A 233 36.27 2.93 29.75
CA GLU A 233 35.44 2.44 30.86
C GLU A 233 35.58 3.29 32.14
N PHE A 234 36.78 3.79 32.42
CA PHE A 234 37.09 4.62 33.59
C PHE A 234 36.31 5.95 33.63
N ASP A 235 35.87 6.45 32.46
CA ASP A 235 35.09 7.69 32.34
C ASP A 235 33.63 7.51 32.77
N PHE A 236 33.15 6.26 32.80
CA PHE A 236 31.84 5.88 33.34
C PHE A 236 31.92 5.44 34.81
N ARG A 237 33.04 4.89 35.29
CA ARG A 237 33.19 4.44 36.69
C ARG A 237 33.02 5.61 37.69
N THR A 238 33.68 6.75 37.47
CA THR A 238 33.66 7.88 38.43
C THR A 238 32.47 8.85 38.23
N PRO A 239 31.80 9.33 39.31
CA PRO A 239 30.67 10.27 39.18
C PRO A 239 31.04 11.62 38.54
N GLU A 240 32.24 12.12 38.79
CA GLU A 240 32.71 13.41 38.24
C GLU A 240 32.95 13.33 36.73
N ARG A 241 33.63 12.29 36.25
CA ARG A 241 33.83 12.09 34.80
C ARG A 241 32.50 11.89 34.08
N ARG A 242 31.55 11.14 34.66
CA ARG A 242 30.17 11.06 34.15
C ARG A 242 29.48 12.42 34.08
N ARG A 243 29.64 13.27 35.11
CA ARG A 243 29.10 14.65 35.10
C ARG A 243 29.74 15.49 34.00
N HIS A 244 31.05 15.42 33.81
CA HIS A 244 31.76 16.14 32.74
C HIS A 244 31.35 15.65 31.35
N LEU A 245 31.32 14.34 31.11
CA LEU A 245 30.87 13.75 29.84
C LEU A 245 29.44 14.18 29.51
N ARG A 246 28.51 14.13 30.49
CA ARG A 246 27.13 14.60 30.33
C ARG A 246 27.04 16.10 30.04
N TYR A 247 27.84 16.91 30.73
CA TYR A 247 27.89 18.36 30.54
C TYR A 247 28.41 18.74 29.14
N THR A 248 29.54 18.17 28.72
CA THR A 248 30.14 18.40 27.40
C THR A 248 29.19 17.99 26.28
N THR A 249 28.64 16.76 26.34
CA THR A 249 27.69 16.25 25.35
C THR A 249 26.42 17.11 25.28
N SER A 250 25.85 17.49 26.43
CA SER A 250 24.66 18.36 26.47
C SER A 250 24.94 19.79 25.99
N THR A 251 26.17 20.28 26.11
CA THR A 251 26.58 21.59 25.59
C THR A 251 26.74 21.56 24.07
N MET A 252 27.33 20.49 23.52
CA MET A 252 27.43 20.26 22.07
C MET A 252 26.05 20.18 21.41
N LEU A 253 25.13 19.40 21.98
CA LEU A 253 23.75 19.27 21.49
C LEU A 253 23.00 20.62 21.48
N LYS A 254 23.14 21.43 22.53
CA LYS A 254 22.57 22.79 22.59
C LYS A 254 23.12 23.76 21.54
N LEU A 255 24.34 23.53 21.05
CA LEU A 255 24.95 24.28 19.95
C LEU A 255 24.60 23.70 18.57
N GLY A 256 23.74 22.69 18.49
CA GLY A 256 23.37 22.02 17.24
C GLY A 256 24.47 21.15 16.64
N VAL A 257 25.49 20.80 17.43
CA VAL A 257 26.59 19.90 17.04
C VAL A 257 26.16 18.47 17.33
N VAL A 258 26.37 17.55 16.39
CA VAL A 258 26.14 16.10 16.60
C VAL A 258 27.42 15.46 17.16
N PRO A 259 27.44 15.03 18.44
CA PRO A 259 28.58 14.36 19.04
C PRO A 259 28.68 12.90 18.56
N ILE A 260 29.87 12.53 18.10
CA ILE A 260 30.24 11.17 17.68
C ILE A 260 31.13 10.54 18.75
N LEU A 261 30.61 9.51 19.42
CA LEU A 261 31.30 8.76 20.46
C LEU A 261 31.89 7.46 19.89
N ASN A 262 33.07 7.07 20.37
CA ASN A 262 33.66 5.75 20.15
C ASN A 262 34.54 5.36 21.35
N GLU A 263 34.71 4.06 21.61
CA GLU A 263 35.72 3.58 22.55
C GLU A 263 37.13 4.01 22.10
N ASN A 264 37.96 4.45 23.04
CA ASN A 264 39.37 4.75 22.79
C ASN A 264 40.24 3.46 22.80
N ASP A 265 39.96 2.55 21.86
CA ASP A 265 40.71 1.29 21.62
C ASP A 265 42.25 1.49 21.58
N ALA A 266 42.72 2.71 21.26
CA ALA A 266 44.13 3.07 21.22
C ALA A 266 44.81 3.11 22.62
N VAL A 267 44.03 3.31 23.69
CA VAL A 267 44.53 3.39 25.09
C VAL A 267 43.80 2.48 26.08
N SER A 268 42.65 1.87 25.72
CA SER A 268 41.99 0.85 26.56
C SER A 268 42.73 -0.50 26.59
N GLY A 269 43.77 -0.67 25.76
CA GLY A 269 44.74 -1.78 25.82
C GLY A 269 44.20 -3.18 25.48
N ASN A 270 42.88 -3.34 25.38
CA ASN A 270 42.20 -4.63 25.35
C ASN A 270 42.55 -5.49 26.59
N GLU A 271 42.73 -4.84 27.75
CA GLU A 271 43.09 -5.48 29.01
C GLU A 271 41.88 -6.11 29.69
N GLY A 272 41.51 -7.31 29.20
CA GLY A 272 40.74 -8.31 29.94
C GLY A 272 39.42 -7.82 30.55
N TYR A 273 38.33 -7.87 29.77
CA TYR A 273 36.98 -7.70 30.28
C TYR A 273 36.66 -8.77 31.35
N GLU A 274 36.86 -8.44 32.62
CA GLU A 274 36.35 -9.23 33.74
C GLU A 274 34.81 -9.14 33.78
N ALA A 275 34.17 -10.06 34.51
CA ALA A 275 32.71 -10.17 34.56
C ALA A 275 32.00 -8.91 35.13
N ASP A 276 32.73 -8.06 35.86
CA ASP A 276 32.27 -6.78 36.43
C ASP A 276 32.52 -5.55 35.53
N GLY A 277 33.11 -5.72 34.34
CA GLY A 277 33.43 -4.61 33.44
C GLY A 277 32.19 -3.87 32.92
N MET A 278 32.17 -2.52 33.03
CA MET A 278 30.95 -1.75 32.72
C MET A 278 30.48 -1.89 31.27
N PHE A 279 31.35 -2.15 30.29
CA PHE A 279 30.96 -2.59 28.94
C PHE A 279 32.09 -3.41 28.28
N SER A 280 31.75 -4.24 27.30
CA SER A 280 32.69 -5.14 26.60
C SER A 280 32.73 -4.99 25.07
N ASP A 281 31.89 -4.12 24.51
CA ASP A 281 31.94 -3.67 23.13
C ASP A 281 31.23 -2.31 22.96
N ASN A 282 31.32 -1.74 21.76
CA ASN A 282 30.66 -0.48 21.41
C ASN A 282 29.11 -0.54 21.41
N ASP A 283 28.49 -1.74 21.43
CA ASP A 283 27.03 -1.87 21.56
C ASP A 283 26.63 -1.69 23.04
N GLY A 284 27.41 -2.27 23.97
CA GLY A 284 27.34 -1.99 25.40
C GLY A 284 27.68 -0.53 25.75
N LEU A 285 28.62 0.11 25.05
CA LEU A 285 28.86 1.55 25.16
C LEU A 285 27.63 2.36 24.77
N ALA A 286 26.94 2.01 23.68
CA ALA A 286 25.75 2.73 23.23
C ALA A 286 24.59 2.64 24.24
N ALA A 287 24.43 1.49 24.90
CA ALA A 287 23.49 1.34 26.02
C ALA A 287 23.81 2.29 27.18
N LEU A 288 25.07 2.35 27.62
CA LEU A 288 25.52 3.27 28.67
C LEU A 288 25.41 4.74 28.28
N VAL A 289 25.65 5.09 27.02
CA VAL A 289 25.49 6.47 26.51
C VAL A 289 24.00 6.86 26.52
N ALA A 290 23.10 5.97 26.10
CA ALA A 290 21.66 6.23 26.15
C ALA A 290 21.15 6.44 27.58
N GLU A 291 21.56 5.56 28.51
CA GLU A 291 21.28 5.66 29.95
C GLU A 291 21.83 6.98 30.53
N GLN A 292 23.14 7.23 30.40
CA GLN A 292 23.81 8.36 31.04
C GLN A 292 23.48 9.73 30.41
N MET A 293 22.88 9.75 29.22
CA MET A 293 22.37 10.96 28.57
C MET A 293 20.84 11.12 28.70
N ASN A 294 20.13 10.21 29.37
CA ASN A 294 18.66 10.19 29.48
C ASN A 294 17.98 10.26 28.09
N ALA A 295 18.48 9.45 27.15
CA ALA A 295 17.90 9.33 25.83
C ALA A 295 16.50 8.69 25.92
N LYS A 296 15.60 9.11 25.02
CA LYS A 296 14.26 8.53 24.90
C LYS A 296 14.20 7.35 23.92
N MET A 297 15.22 7.22 23.09
CA MET A 297 15.37 6.13 22.13
C MET A 297 16.85 5.77 21.93
N LEU A 298 17.13 4.48 21.77
CA LEU A 298 18.40 3.94 21.27
C LEU A 298 18.13 3.08 20.03
N ILE A 299 18.85 3.31 18.95
CA ILE A 299 18.77 2.52 17.71
C ILE A 299 20.10 1.78 17.50
N LEU A 300 20.08 0.45 17.52
CA LEU A 300 21.22 -0.42 17.27
C LEU A 300 21.19 -0.92 15.82
N LEU A 301 22.03 -0.34 14.95
CA LEU A 301 22.08 -0.71 13.53
C LEU A 301 22.95 -1.96 13.32
N THR A 302 22.40 -2.94 12.61
CA THR A 302 23.06 -4.23 12.31
C THR A 302 22.90 -4.60 10.83
N ASP A 303 23.61 -5.64 10.42
CA ASP A 303 23.67 -6.23 9.07
C ASP A 303 22.45 -7.06 8.66
N VAL A 304 21.48 -7.25 9.56
CA VAL A 304 20.22 -8.00 9.38
C VAL A 304 19.03 -7.16 9.84
N GLU A 305 17.80 -7.54 9.49
CA GLU A 305 16.63 -6.65 9.66
C GLU A 305 16.14 -6.48 11.11
N GLY A 306 16.37 -7.48 11.96
CA GLY A 306 16.02 -7.44 13.38
C GLY A 306 16.54 -8.68 14.12
N VAL A 307 15.88 -9.04 15.21
CA VAL A 307 16.06 -10.33 15.90
C VAL A 307 15.09 -11.35 15.29
N TYR A 308 15.61 -12.49 14.85
CA TYR A 308 14.83 -13.57 14.24
C TYR A 308 14.62 -14.74 15.22
N ASN A 309 13.62 -15.57 14.96
CA ASN A 309 13.36 -16.82 15.69
C ASN A 309 14.36 -17.96 15.37
N LYS A 310 15.11 -17.84 14.28
CA LYS A 310 16.09 -18.80 13.72
C LYS A 310 17.24 -18.05 13.06
N HIS A 311 18.20 -18.72 12.41
CA HIS A 311 19.16 -18.02 11.57
C HIS A 311 18.45 -17.33 10.38
N PRO A 312 18.84 -16.10 9.97
CA PRO A 312 18.16 -15.39 8.88
C PRO A 312 18.19 -16.10 7.52
N ASP A 313 19.16 -17.00 7.31
CA ASP A 313 19.29 -17.83 6.10
C ASP A 313 18.49 -19.15 6.16
N GLU A 314 17.74 -19.42 7.24
CA GLU A 314 16.88 -20.60 7.37
C GLU A 314 15.47 -20.35 6.81
N GLU A 315 14.93 -21.35 6.11
CA GLU A 315 13.57 -21.30 5.58
C GLU A 315 12.52 -21.22 6.71
N GLY A 316 11.65 -20.20 6.64
CA GLY A 316 10.66 -19.90 7.69
C GLY A 316 11.19 -19.09 8.89
N ALA A 317 12.35 -18.43 8.78
CA ALA A 317 12.79 -17.46 9.78
C ALA A 317 11.85 -16.23 9.81
N LYS A 318 11.21 -15.96 10.95
CA LYS A 318 10.39 -14.75 11.21
C LYS A 318 11.13 -13.79 12.14
N ILE A 319 10.94 -12.48 11.92
CA ILE A 319 11.47 -11.40 12.77
C ILE A 319 10.50 -11.16 13.93
N PHE A 320 11.02 -10.93 15.14
CA PHE A 320 10.22 -10.41 16.25
C PHE A 320 10.10 -8.89 16.13
N HIS A 321 8.90 -8.35 15.95
CA HIS A 321 8.70 -6.89 15.90
C HIS A 321 8.75 -6.23 17.29
N THR A 322 8.42 -6.98 18.34
CA THR A 322 8.58 -6.60 19.76
C THR A 322 9.19 -7.78 20.52
N PHE A 323 10.24 -7.55 21.32
CA PHE A 323 10.92 -8.59 22.09
C PHE A 323 10.51 -8.60 23.57
N ASP A 324 9.84 -9.67 23.99
CA ASP A 324 9.58 -10.00 25.39
C ASP A 324 10.55 -11.08 25.89
N PRO A 325 11.43 -10.81 26.87
CA PRO A 325 12.36 -11.80 27.42
C PRO A 325 11.68 -12.98 28.13
N ASN A 326 10.37 -12.93 28.40
CA ASN A 326 9.62 -14.02 29.04
C ASN A 326 8.94 -14.97 28.04
N ARG A 327 8.72 -14.54 26.79
CA ARG A 327 8.01 -15.31 25.74
C ARG A 327 8.95 -15.92 24.69
N HIS A 328 10.18 -15.44 24.54
CA HIS A 328 11.07 -15.78 23.41
C HIS A 328 12.33 -16.55 23.84
N GLU A 329 12.40 -17.85 23.50
CA GLU A 329 13.66 -18.60 23.53
C GLU A 329 14.57 -18.19 22.37
N LEU A 330 15.87 -18.04 22.63
CA LEU A 330 16.85 -17.51 21.68
C LEU A 330 17.87 -18.56 21.23
N MET A 331 17.78 -19.02 19.99
CA MET A 331 18.89 -19.71 19.31
C MET A 331 19.89 -18.69 18.76
N ILE A 332 20.97 -18.45 19.50
CA ILE A 332 22.00 -17.47 19.13
C ILE A 332 23.01 -18.11 18.16
N GLY A 333 22.93 -17.74 16.88
CA GLY A 333 23.89 -18.15 15.84
C GLY A 333 25.33 -17.65 16.07
N GLU A 334 26.28 -18.21 15.32
CA GLU A 334 27.72 -17.99 15.49
C GLU A 334 28.20 -16.56 15.15
N LYS A 335 29.44 -16.25 15.54
CA LYS A 335 30.04 -14.90 15.43
C LYS A 335 30.54 -14.63 14.01
N SER A 336 30.15 -13.50 13.43
CA SER A 336 30.67 -13.04 12.14
C SER A 336 32.15 -12.62 12.24
N ALA A 337 32.96 -13.05 11.27
CA ALA A 337 34.43 -13.11 11.35
C ALA A 337 35.21 -11.77 11.42
N GLY A 338 34.52 -10.63 11.59
CA GLY A 338 35.13 -9.29 11.69
C GLY A 338 34.57 -8.41 12.81
N GLY A 339 33.57 -8.87 13.58
CA GLY A 339 32.98 -8.13 14.69
C GLY A 339 33.34 -8.73 16.06
N ARG A 340 33.46 -7.89 17.10
CA ARG A 340 33.62 -8.37 18.49
C ARG A 340 32.28 -8.81 19.10
N GLY A 341 31.20 -8.10 18.79
CA GLY A 341 29.82 -8.40 19.23
C GLY A 341 28.98 -9.02 18.10
N GLY A 342 28.32 -10.17 18.39
CA GLY A 342 27.30 -10.78 17.53
C GLY A 342 25.87 -10.37 17.94
N MET A 343 24.83 -10.99 17.38
CA MET A 343 23.43 -10.63 17.68
C MET A 343 23.12 -10.68 19.19
N GLY A 344 23.57 -11.74 19.88
CA GLY A 344 23.41 -11.85 21.34
C GLY A 344 24.08 -10.74 22.16
N ALA A 345 25.04 -9.99 21.61
CA ALA A 345 25.58 -8.80 22.27
C ALA A 345 24.62 -7.61 22.14
N LYS A 346 24.06 -7.36 20.95
CA LYS A 346 23.05 -6.32 20.72
C LYS A 346 21.79 -6.53 21.56
N ILE A 347 21.32 -7.77 21.67
CA ILE A 347 20.19 -8.13 22.54
C ILE A 347 20.49 -7.78 24.01
N ARG A 348 21.66 -8.18 24.54
CA ARG A 348 22.05 -7.81 25.92
C ARG A 348 22.19 -6.30 26.12
N ALA A 349 22.73 -5.58 25.15
CA ALA A 349 22.83 -4.12 25.18
C ALA A 349 21.44 -3.46 25.18
N ALA A 350 20.51 -3.94 24.35
CA ALA A 350 19.14 -3.43 24.28
C ALA A 350 18.37 -3.68 25.59
N SER A 351 18.36 -4.92 26.09
CA SER A 351 17.72 -5.25 27.38
C SER A 351 18.30 -4.43 28.53
N ARG A 352 19.64 -4.26 28.57
CA ARG A 352 20.30 -3.42 29.59
C ARG A 352 19.91 -1.96 29.50
N ALA A 353 19.85 -1.38 28.30
CA ALA A 353 19.43 0.02 28.13
C ALA A 353 17.98 0.23 28.62
N VAL A 354 17.08 -0.71 28.33
CA VAL A 354 15.71 -0.72 28.87
C VAL A 354 15.71 -0.80 30.40
N SER A 355 16.46 -1.74 31.00
CA SER A 355 16.59 -1.84 32.46
C SER A 355 17.25 -0.60 33.11
N GLY A 356 18.09 0.12 32.36
CA GLY A 356 18.68 1.42 32.75
C GLY A 356 17.72 2.61 32.62
N GLY A 357 16.48 2.41 32.16
CA GLY A 357 15.45 3.43 32.07
C GLY A 357 15.33 4.13 30.71
N VAL A 358 15.97 3.61 29.65
CA VAL A 358 15.69 4.04 28.26
C VAL A 358 14.32 3.48 27.84
N PRO A 359 13.30 4.31 27.53
CA PRO A 359 11.93 3.82 27.33
C PRO A 359 11.75 2.83 26.17
N SER A 360 12.52 3.02 25.09
CA SER A 360 12.42 2.24 23.87
C SER A 360 13.80 2.05 23.25
N VAL A 361 14.10 0.81 22.83
CA VAL A 361 15.33 0.48 22.10
C VAL A 361 14.96 -0.34 20.87
N VAL A 362 15.56 -0.08 19.72
CA VAL A 362 15.24 -0.79 18.47
C VAL A 362 16.50 -1.38 17.84
N ILE A 363 16.47 -2.66 17.48
CA ILE A 363 17.50 -3.33 16.67
C ILE A 363 16.97 -3.41 15.23
N ALA A 364 17.71 -2.85 14.27
CA ALA A 364 17.27 -2.76 12.87
C ALA A 364 18.42 -2.81 11.86
N SER A 365 18.09 -3.07 10.58
CA SER A 365 19.07 -3.03 9.49
C SER A 365 19.64 -1.63 9.26
N GLY A 366 20.97 -1.52 9.32
CA GLY A 366 21.73 -0.36 8.84
C GLY A 366 22.13 -0.46 7.36
N LEU A 367 21.56 -1.40 6.61
CA LEU A 367 21.75 -1.54 5.16
C LEU A 367 20.66 -0.83 4.35
N ASN A 368 19.48 -0.61 4.95
CA ASN A 368 18.38 0.15 4.35
C ASN A 368 18.57 1.65 4.64
N PRO A 369 18.51 2.54 3.62
CA PRO A 369 18.80 3.96 3.78
C PRO A 369 17.74 4.79 4.52
N TYR A 370 16.59 4.21 4.88
CA TYR A 370 15.49 4.91 5.57
C TYR A 370 15.13 4.33 6.94
N SER A 371 15.86 3.33 7.45
CA SER A 371 15.52 2.62 8.69
C SER A 371 15.28 3.55 9.90
N ILE A 372 16.13 4.55 10.12
CA ILE A 372 16.04 5.46 11.26
C ILE A 372 14.80 6.36 11.13
N GLU A 373 14.52 6.85 9.93
CA GLU A 373 13.37 7.72 9.67
C GLU A 373 12.06 6.97 9.95
N ARG A 374 11.94 5.78 9.37
CA ARG A 374 10.78 4.89 9.52
C ARG A 374 10.56 4.48 10.99
N ILE A 375 11.62 4.13 11.72
CA ILE A 375 11.55 3.84 13.17
C ILE A 375 11.03 5.05 13.96
N VAL A 376 11.53 6.26 13.67
CA VAL A 376 11.14 7.49 14.38
C VAL A 376 9.74 7.95 13.97
N CYS A 377 9.27 7.63 12.76
CA CYS A 377 7.88 7.77 12.35
C CYS A 377 6.92 6.74 12.98
N GLY A 378 7.43 5.75 13.72
CA GLY A 378 6.63 4.74 14.41
C GLY A 378 6.33 3.47 13.59
N GLU A 379 6.94 3.30 12.42
CA GLU A 379 6.74 2.10 11.59
C GLU A 379 7.31 0.82 12.24
N ARG A 380 6.81 -0.34 11.78
CA ARG A 380 7.22 -1.68 12.23
C ARG A 380 8.62 -2.14 11.75
N VAL A 381 9.55 -1.21 11.59
CA VAL A 381 10.94 -1.53 11.21
C VAL A 381 11.69 -2.09 12.43
N GLY A 382 12.27 -3.28 12.26
CA GLY A 382 13.10 -3.95 13.25
C GLY A 382 12.39 -4.40 14.53
N THR A 383 13.20 -4.84 15.50
CA THR A 383 12.75 -5.38 16.79
C THR A 383 12.79 -4.31 17.87
N MET A 384 11.64 -3.99 18.45
CA MET A 384 11.53 -3.07 19.59
C MET A 384 11.68 -3.81 20.93
N PHE A 385 12.42 -3.20 21.86
CA PHE A 385 12.58 -3.60 23.25
C PHE A 385 12.00 -2.48 24.13
N CYS A 386 11.24 -2.85 25.15
CA CYS A 386 10.54 -1.93 26.05
C CYS A 386 10.38 -2.54 27.45
N ALA A 387 10.08 -1.73 28.47
CA ALA A 387 10.12 -2.17 29.86
C ALA A 387 8.94 -3.08 30.30
N ASN A 388 7.77 -2.95 29.66
CA ASN A 388 6.54 -3.68 30.00
C ASN A 388 5.89 -4.26 28.73
N PRO A 389 6.48 -5.26 28.04
CA PRO A 389 6.00 -5.71 26.73
C PRO A 389 4.51 -6.13 26.72
N GLY A 390 4.01 -6.78 27.77
CA GLY A 390 2.58 -7.10 27.94
C GLY A 390 1.65 -5.91 28.25
N LEU A 391 2.14 -4.67 28.15
CA LEU A 391 1.34 -3.43 28.11
C LEU A 391 1.54 -2.65 26.79
N TYR A 392 2.31 -3.22 25.85
CA TYR A 392 2.33 -2.86 24.42
C TYR A 392 1.57 -3.91 23.60
N GLU A 393 0.72 -4.71 24.25
CA GLU A 393 -0.48 -5.27 23.62
C GLU A 393 -1.45 -4.08 23.41
N ASP A 394 -1.13 -3.24 22.41
CA ASP A 394 -2.01 -2.21 21.86
C ASP A 394 -3.33 -2.91 21.48
N SER A 395 -4.46 -2.45 22.02
CA SER A 395 -5.76 -3.14 21.91
C SER A 395 -6.47 -2.91 20.57
N ASP A 396 -5.70 -2.96 19.49
CA ASP A 396 -6.08 -2.87 18.08
C ASP A 396 -5.13 -3.81 17.31
N ASP A 397 -5.58 -5.04 17.02
CA ASP A 397 -4.77 -6.19 16.57
C ASP A 397 -4.21 -6.07 15.13
N GLU A 398 -3.46 -5.01 14.81
CA GLU A 398 -2.89 -4.80 13.48
C GLU A 398 -1.65 -5.68 13.17
N GLU A 399 -1.05 -6.37 14.15
CA GLU A 399 0.15 -7.23 13.91
C GLU A 399 -0.23 -8.69 13.60
N ASP A 400 -1.42 -9.15 14.02
CA ASP A 400 -2.06 -10.37 13.50
C ASP A 400 -2.88 -10.07 12.21
N ALA A 401 -3.30 -8.81 11.98
CA ALA A 401 -4.20 -8.47 10.87
C ALA A 401 -3.74 -8.98 9.50
N ASP A 402 -2.48 -8.80 9.11
CA ASP A 402 -2.01 -9.18 7.76
C ASP A 402 -1.96 -10.71 7.58
N ASP A 403 -1.39 -11.46 8.54
CA ASP A 403 -1.41 -12.94 8.54
C ASP A 403 -2.87 -13.46 8.64
N MET A 404 -3.76 -12.77 9.36
CA MET A 404 -5.19 -13.08 9.46
C MET A 404 -5.96 -12.81 8.17
N ILE A 405 -5.66 -11.73 7.44
CA ILE A 405 -6.26 -11.37 6.15
C ILE A 405 -5.85 -12.37 5.07
N VAL A 406 -4.55 -12.71 5.00
CA VAL A 406 -4.04 -13.76 4.10
C VAL A 406 -4.72 -15.08 4.44
N ARG A 407 -4.78 -15.46 5.72
CA ARG A 407 -5.47 -16.67 6.19
C ARG A 407 -6.97 -16.66 5.88
N GLN A 408 -7.67 -15.53 5.97
CA GLN A 408 -9.06 -15.42 5.55
C GLN A 408 -9.22 -15.69 4.05
N ALA A 409 -8.31 -15.16 3.21
CA ALA A 409 -8.32 -15.42 1.78
C ALA A 409 -8.00 -16.90 1.44
N GLU A 410 -7.04 -17.52 2.13
CA GLU A 410 -6.76 -18.96 2.02
C GLU A 410 -7.98 -19.80 2.42
N MET A 411 -8.61 -19.49 3.56
CA MET A 411 -9.78 -20.21 4.06
C MET A 411 -11.00 -20.04 3.15
N ALA A 412 -11.21 -18.86 2.55
CA ALA A 412 -12.21 -18.65 1.51
C ALA A 412 -11.91 -19.53 0.27
N ARG A 413 -10.64 -19.65 -0.14
CA ARG A 413 -10.18 -20.53 -1.25
C ARG A 413 -10.41 -22.02 -0.96
N VAL A 414 -10.24 -22.44 0.30
CA VAL A 414 -10.59 -23.80 0.77
C VAL A 414 -12.12 -24.00 0.80
N GLY A 415 -12.87 -23.00 1.26
CA GLY A 415 -14.32 -23.03 1.32
C GLY A 415 -15.00 -23.13 -0.06
N GLY A 416 -14.57 -22.32 -1.03
CA GLY A 416 -15.05 -22.41 -2.42
C GLY A 416 -14.79 -23.79 -3.03
N ARG A 417 -13.61 -24.38 -2.80
CA ARG A 417 -13.31 -25.77 -3.21
C ARG A 417 -14.25 -26.78 -2.55
N ALA A 418 -14.64 -26.59 -1.29
CA ALA A 418 -15.61 -27.44 -0.60
C ALA A 418 -17.02 -27.29 -1.19
N LEU A 419 -17.49 -26.06 -1.46
CA LEU A 419 -18.79 -25.78 -2.10
C LEU A 419 -18.89 -26.37 -3.51
N CYS A 420 -17.81 -26.27 -4.30
CA CYS A 420 -17.71 -26.86 -5.64
C CYS A 420 -17.67 -28.41 -5.61
N ALA A 421 -17.40 -29.03 -4.46
CA ALA A 421 -17.38 -30.47 -4.24
C ALA A 421 -18.66 -31.02 -3.57
N LEU A 422 -19.70 -30.19 -3.44
CA LEU A 422 -21.05 -30.60 -3.06
C LEU A 422 -21.90 -30.97 -4.30
N ASP A 423 -22.97 -31.72 -4.11
CA ASP A 423 -23.99 -31.93 -5.14
C ASP A 423 -24.95 -30.72 -5.27
N SER A 424 -25.71 -30.64 -6.37
CA SER A 424 -26.69 -29.56 -6.63
C SER A 424 -27.69 -29.40 -5.48
N GLU A 425 -28.31 -30.51 -5.04
CA GLU A 425 -29.28 -30.49 -3.94
C GLU A 425 -28.65 -30.14 -2.58
N GLU A 426 -27.36 -30.43 -2.37
CA GLU A 426 -26.66 -29.98 -1.16
C GLU A 426 -26.45 -28.46 -1.16
N ARG A 427 -26.08 -27.85 -2.30
CA ARG A 427 -26.01 -26.38 -2.44
C ARG A 427 -27.39 -25.73 -2.33
N ALA A 428 -28.41 -26.27 -3.00
CA ALA A 428 -29.77 -25.76 -2.93
C ALA A 428 -30.33 -25.87 -1.50
N GLY A 429 -30.09 -26.99 -0.81
CA GLY A 429 -30.45 -27.18 0.60
C GLY A 429 -29.77 -26.19 1.56
N ILE A 430 -28.50 -25.83 1.31
CA ILE A 430 -27.81 -24.77 2.07
C ILE A 430 -28.51 -23.41 1.86
N LEU A 431 -28.86 -23.05 0.62
CA LEU A 431 -29.52 -21.78 0.31
C LEU A 431 -30.92 -21.67 0.93
N ARG A 432 -31.72 -22.75 0.86
CA ARG A 432 -33.04 -22.82 1.52
C ARG A 432 -32.91 -22.64 3.05
N LYS A 433 -31.92 -23.28 3.69
CA LYS A 433 -31.60 -23.04 5.12
C LYS A 433 -31.16 -21.60 5.42
N VAL A 434 -30.41 -20.94 4.53
CA VAL A 434 -30.04 -19.53 4.71
C VAL A 434 -31.29 -18.63 4.68
N ALA A 435 -32.22 -18.87 3.75
CA ALA A 435 -33.50 -18.15 3.70
C ALA A 435 -34.35 -18.36 4.97
N GLU A 436 -34.50 -19.61 5.42
CA GLU A 436 -35.18 -19.96 6.68
C GLU A 436 -34.54 -19.26 7.90
N ALA A 437 -33.20 -19.28 8.00
CA ALA A 437 -32.46 -18.69 9.11
C ALA A 437 -32.57 -17.16 9.16
N LEU A 438 -32.61 -16.48 7.99
CA LEU A 438 -32.83 -15.03 7.90
C LEU A 438 -34.25 -14.64 8.34
N LEU A 439 -35.27 -15.42 7.98
CA LEU A 439 -36.65 -15.20 8.44
C LEU A 439 -36.77 -15.45 9.95
N ALA A 440 -36.26 -16.58 10.45
CA ALA A 440 -36.34 -16.95 11.87
C ALA A 440 -35.60 -15.96 12.79
N LYS A 441 -34.47 -15.40 12.34
CA LYS A 441 -33.66 -14.42 13.09
C LYS A 441 -33.92 -12.96 12.68
N SER A 442 -34.99 -12.68 11.94
CA SER A 442 -35.40 -11.31 11.57
C SER A 442 -35.39 -10.32 12.77
N PRO A 443 -35.87 -10.67 13.98
CA PRO A 443 -35.79 -9.79 15.15
C PRO A 443 -34.36 -9.48 15.63
N GLU A 444 -33.39 -10.38 15.45
CA GLU A 444 -31.97 -10.09 15.75
C GLU A 444 -31.38 -9.11 14.71
N ILE A 445 -31.79 -9.24 13.45
CA ILE A 445 -31.33 -8.40 12.34
C ILE A 445 -31.86 -6.97 12.48
N THR A 446 -33.15 -6.79 12.77
CA THR A 446 -33.75 -5.45 12.95
C THR A 446 -33.18 -4.73 14.17
N VAL A 447 -32.96 -5.43 15.30
CA VAL A 447 -32.32 -4.86 16.50
C VAL A 447 -30.85 -4.48 16.24
N ALA A 448 -30.12 -5.21 15.39
CA ALA A 448 -28.78 -4.82 14.96
C ALA A 448 -28.82 -3.56 14.07
N ASN A 449 -29.71 -3.53 13.07
CA ASN A 449 -29.85 -2.40 12.15
C ASN A 449 -30.33 -1.12 12.84
N GLU A 450 -31.15 -1.22 13.89
CA GLU A 450 -31.49 -0.08 14.74
C GLU A 450 -30.27 0.58 15.41
N ARG A 451 -29.23 -0.19 15.76
CA ARG A 451 -27.99 0.36 16.36
C ARG A 451 -27.20 1.14 15.32
N ASP A 452 -27.05 0.56 14.13
CA ASP A 452 -26.39 1.23 12.99
C ASP A 452 -27.13 2.52 12.59
N ILE A 453 -28.47 2.49 12.48
CA ILE A 453 -29.27 3.71 12.19
C ILE A 453 -29.10 4.78 13.28
N LYS A 454 -29.01 4.40 14.57
CA LYS A 454 -28.78 5.35 15.67
C LYS A 454 -27.37 5.95 15.60
N ALA A 455 -26.34 5.15 15.31
CA ALA A 455 -24.98 5.62 15.12
C ALA A 455 -24.82 6.51 13.87
N ALA A 456 -25.41 6.12 12.75
CA ALA A 456 -25.40 6.86 11.49
C ALA A 456 -26.08 8.23 11.61
N LYS A 457 -27.20 8.30 12.37
CA LYS A 457 -27.85 9.58 12.71
C LYS A 457 -26.99 10.46 13.62
N ALA A 458 -26.33 9.89 14.64
CA ALA A 458 -25.42 10.64 15.50
C ALA A 458 -24.22 11.21 14.73
N ASN A 459 -23.76 10.50 13.69
CA ASN A 459 -22.68 10.92 12.80
C ASN A 459 -23.13 11.83 11.64
N ASN A 460 -24.39 12.31 11.62
CA ASN A 460 -24.96 13.17 10.58
C ASN A 460 -24.83 12.61 9.13
N ILE A 461 -24.95 11.30 8.96
CA ILE A 461 -24.90 10.66 7.62
C ILE A 461 -26.10 11.11 6.77
N ALA A 462 -25.85 11.34 5.47
CA ALA A 462 -26.83 11.89 4.54
C ALA A 462 -28.12 11.03 4.42
N PRO A 463 -29.32 11.64 4.25
CA PRO A 463 -30.60 10.92 4.22
C PRO A 463 -30.68 9.80 3.17
N ALA A 464 -30.06 9.98 2.00
CA ALA A 464 -30.02 8.97 0.95
C ALA A 464 -29.26 7.69 1.39
N LEU A 465 -28.16 7.85 2.14
CA LEU A 465 -27.39 6.73 2.69
C LEU A 465 -28.14 6.07 3.87
N LEU A 466 -28.83 6.85 4.72
CA LEU A 466 -29.69 6.31 5.78
C LEU A 466 -30.84 5.44 5.21
N ASN A 467 -31.40 5.82 4.06
CA ASN A 467 -32.43 5.03 3.38
C ASN A 467 -31.87 3.74 2.74
N ARG A 468 -30.62 3.75 2.24
CA ARG A 468 -29.92 2.54 1.77
C ARG A 468 -29.58 1.60 2.95
N LEU A 469 -29.12 2.15 4.08
CA LEU A 469 -28.76 1.42 5.31
C LEU A 469 -29.95 0.70 5.98
N LYS A 470 -31.17 1.21 5.82
CA LYS A 470 -32.35 0.70 6.52
C LYS A 470 -32.78 -0.68 6.02
N LEU A 471 -32.83 -1.65 6.93
CA LEU A 471 -33.53 -2.92 6.78
C LEU A 471 -34.94 -2.83 7.37
N THR A 472 -35.87 -3.57 6.76
CA THR A 472 -37.23 -3.80 7.27
C THR A 472 -37.54 -5.29 7.15
N GLU A 473 -38.52 -5.78 7.90
CA GLU A 473 -38.94 -7.18 7.81
C GLU A 473 -39.36 -7.56 6.39
N ASP A 474 -39.98 -6.64 5.64
CA ASP A 474 -40.37 -6.88 4.25
C ASP A 474 -39.17 -6.95 3.29
N LYS A 475 -38.10 -6.17 3.52
CA LYS A 475 -36.82 -6.39 2.82
C LYS A 475 -36.26 -7.78 3.14
N ILE A 476 -36.34 -8.23 4.39
CA ILE A 476 -35.83 -9.56 4.80
C ILE A 476 -36.64 -10.68 4.15
N LYS A 477 -37.96 -10.53 3.98
CA LYS A 477 -38.81 -11.46 3.21
C LYS A 477 -38.40 -11.52 1.74
N VAL A 478 -38.31 -10.37 1.05
CA VAL A 478 -37.88 -10.30 -0.35
C VAL A 478 -36.48 -10.89 -0.56
N LEU A 479 -35.57 -10.71 0.40
CA LEU A 479 -34.25 -11.36 0.38
C LEU A 479 -34.38 -12.89 0.50
N ALA A 480 -35.18 -13.41 1.43
CA ALA A 480 -35.40 -14.85 1.58
C ALA A 480 -36.09 -15.47 0.35
N GLU A 481 -37.04 -14.78 -0.26
CA GLU A 481 -37.72 -15.15 -1.51
C GLU A 481 -36.72 -15.23 -2.68
N GLY A 482 -35.88 -14.20 -2.86
CA GLY A 482 -34.84 -14.20 -3.89
C GLY A 482 -33.80 -15.31 -3.72
N ILE A 483 -33.40 -15.60 -2.46
CA ILE A 483 -32.48 -16.71 -2.14
C ILE A 483 -33.13 -18.07 -2.44
N THR A 484 -34.44 -18.20 -2.22
CA THR A 484 -35.20 -19.41 -2.55
C THR A 484 -35.27 -19.62 -4.07
N SER A 485 -35.57 -18.56 -4.84
CA SER A 485 -35.54 -18.62 -6.31
C SER A 485 -34.16 -18.99 -6.87
N LEU A 486 -33.06 -18.54 -6.24
CA LEU A 486 -31.71 -18.98 -6.61
C LEU A 486 -31.45 -20.47 -6.30
N ALA A 487 -32.07 -21.00 -5.25
CA ALA A 487 -31.95 -22.41 -4.88
C ALA A 487 -32.75 -23.34 -5.81
N ASP A 488 -33.90 -22.87 -6.31
CA ASP A 488 -34.82 -23.63 -7.16
C ASP A 488 -34.52 -23.50 -8.67
N GLY A 489 -33.66 -22.54 -9.07
CA GLY A 489 -33.15 -22.42 -10.44
C GLY A 489 -32.13 -23.49 -10.84
N GLU A 490 -31.86 -23.59 -12.15
CA GLU A 490 -30.92 -24.56 -12.75
C GLU A 490 -29.55 -24.62 -12.06
N GLU A 491 -28.88 -25.78 -12.12
CA GLU A 491 -27.53 -25.93 -11.60
C GLU A 491 -26.49 -25.23 -12.51
N PRO A 492 -25.78 -24.20 -12.01
CA PRO A 492 -24.78 -23.48 -12.80
C PRO A 492 -23.50 -24.26 -13.08
N LEU A 493 -23.10 -25.21 -12.22
CA LEU A 493 -21.78 -25.85 -12.29
C LEU A 493 -21.74 -27.08 -13.19
N SER A 494 -20.63 -27.22 -13.92
CA SER A 494 -20.37 -28.29 -14.88
C SER A 494 -21.37 -28.40 -16.05
N LYS A 495 -22.19 -27.36 -16.28
CA LYS A 495 -23.03 -27.21 -17.48
C LYS A 495 -22.14 -27.23 -18.72
N CYS A 496 -22.52 -28.01 -19.73
CA CYS A 496 -21.68 -28.29 -20.90
C CYS A 496 -21.99 -27.30 -22.01
N ASN A 497 -21.05 -26.41 -22.31
CA ASN A 497 -21.22 -25.34 -23.29
C ASN A 497 -20.78 -25.76 -24.70
N SER A 498 -19.89 -26.77 -24.79
CA SER A 498 -19.41 -27.33 -26.06
C SER A 498 -18.92 -28.77 -25.86
N ARG A 499 -19.22 -29.66 -26.82
CA ARG A 499 -18.77 -31.05 -26.83
C ARG A 499 -18.30 -31.43 -28.24
N LEU A 500 -17.08 -31.94 -28.34
CA LEU A 500 -16.41 -32.23 -29.61
C LEU A 500 -15.68 -33.57 -29.52
N GLU A 501 -15.94 -34.47 -30.46
CA GLU A 501 -15.10 -35.65 -30.68
C GLU A 501 -13.89 -35.25 -31.54
N VAL A 502 -12.71 -35.22 -30.92
CA VAL A 502 -11.47 -34.71 -31.53
C VAL A 502 -10.83 -35.78 -32.42
N GLN A 503 -10.78 -37.02 -31.93
CA GLN A 503 -10.39 -38.26 -32.61
C GLN A 503 -11.35 -39.36 -32.12
N GLU A 504 -11.35 -40.54 -32.74
CA GLU A 504 -12.26 -41.64 -32.38
C GLU A 504 -12.13 -42.05 -30.90
N GLY A 505 -13.18 -41.79 -30.11
CA GLY A 505 -13.13 -42.00 -28.65
C GLY A 505 -12.20 -41.04 -27.89
N LEU A 506 -11.92 -39.85 -28.42
CA LEU A 506 -11.24 -38.75 -27.73
C LEU A 506 -12.19 -37.54 -27.63
N VAL A 507 -12.87 -37.41 -26.50
CA VAL A 507 -13.95 -36.44 -26.29
C VAL A 507 -13.44 -35.22 -25.52
N LEU A 508 -13.62 -34.04 -26.11
CA LEU A 508 -13.36 -32.73 -25.50
C LEU A 508 -14.69 -32.11 -25.06
N LYS A 509 -14.75 -31.60 -23.83
CA LYS A 509 -15.89 -30.84 -23.29
C LYS A 509 -15.44 -29.50 -22.74
N GLN A 510 -16.15 -28.42 -23.06
CA GLN A 510 -16.08 -27.15 -22.35
C GLN A 510 -17.19 -27.12 -21.32
N ILE A 511 -16.85 -26.96 -20.04
CA ILE A 511 -17.82 -26.93 -18.94
C ILE A 511 -17.65 -25.71 -18.06
N THR A 512 -18.74 -25.22 -17.47
CA THR A 512 -18.72 -24.12 -16.48
C THR A 512 -17.99 -24.53 -15.19
N SER A 513 -17.46 -23.55 -14.47
CA SER A 513 -16.78 -23.72 -13.17
C SER A 513 -16.76 -22.40 -12.38
N PRO A 514 -16.62 -22.43 -11.05
CA PRO A 514 -16.39 -21.20 -10.27
C PRO A 514 -15.14 -20.46 -10.76
N ILE A 515 -15.14 -19.14 -10.58
CA ILE A 515 -13.97 -18.28 -10.81
C ILE A 515 -12.88 -18.58 -9.78
N GLY A 516 -13.25 -18.74 -8.51
CA GLY A 516 -12.34 -19.02 -7.40
C GLY A 516 -12.77 -18.31 -6.12
N VAL A 517 -12.08 -17.23 -5.76
CA VAL A 517 -12.36 -16.36 -4.60
C VAL A 517 -12.75 -14.96 -5.08
N LEU A 518 -13.88 -14.48 -4.58
CA LEU A 518 -14.45 -13.16 -4.86
C LEU A 518 -14.17 -12.21 -3.69
N LEU A 519 -13.67 -11.01 -3.96
CA LEU A 519 -13.58 -9.91 -2.98
C LEU A 519 -14.62 -8.84 -3.30
N ILE A 520 -15.57 -8.61 -2.41
CA ILE A 520 -16.73 -7.77 -2.69
C ILE A 520 -16.84 -6.65 -1.64
N VAL A 521 -16.69 -5.41 -2.11
CA VAL A 521 -16.51 -4.20 -1.28
C VAL A 521 -17.72 -3.29 -1.49
N PHE A 522 -18.53 -3.05 -0.45
CA PHE A 522 -19.85 -2.42 -0.60
C PHE A 522 -20.15 -1.36 0.48
N GLU A 523 -20.82 -0.28 0.06
CA GLU A 523 -21.13 0.88 0.89
C GLU A 523 -22.62 0.99 1.21
N SER A 524 -22.93 1.23 2.49
CA SER A 524 -24.25 1.59 3.05
C SER A 524 -25.43 0.68 2.69
N ARG A 525 -25.18 -0.59 2.34
CA ARG A 525 -26.18 -1.56 1.88
C ARG A 525 -26.02 -2.94 2.55
N PRO A 526 -26.54 -3.14 3.78
CA PRO A 526 -26.48 -4.45 4.44
C PRO A 526 -27.40 -5.50 3.78
N ASP A 527 -28.39 -5.07 2.99
CA ASP A 527 -29.23 -5.94 2.16
C ASP A 527 -28.48 -6.60 1.00
N SER A 528 -27.35 -6.03 0.54
CA SER A 528 -26.50 -6.68 -0.45
C SER A 528 -25.76 -7.91 0.10
N LEU A 529 -25.45 -7.97 1.40
CA LEU A 529 -24.63 -9.05 1.97
C LEU A 529 -25.26 -10.45 1.77
N PRO A 530 -26.55 -10.69 2.09
CA PRO A 530 -27.18 -11.99 1.83
C PRO A 530 -27.31 -12.35 0.34
N GLN A 531 -27.52 -11.36 -0.54
CA GLN A 531 -27.59 -11.57 -1.99
C GLN A 531 -26.24 -12.06 -2.52
N ILE A 532 -25.18 -11.32 -2.20
CA ILE A 532 -23.80 -11.62 -2.59
C ILE A 532 -23.37 -13.00 -2.08
N ALA A 533 -23.63 -13.29 -0.80
CA ALA A 533 -23.32 -14.58 -0.19
C ALA A 533 -24.04 -15.75 -0.89
N SER A 534 -25.32 -15.58 -1.22
CA SER A 534 -26.13 -16.62 -1.85
C SER A 534 -25.73 -16.87 -3.31
N LEU A 535 -25.38 -15.81 -4.04
CA LEU A 535 -24.82 -15.92 -5.41
C LEU A 535 -23.45 -16.62 -5.39
N ALA A 536 -22.58 -16.32 -4.42
CA ALA A 536 -21.30 -17.01 -4.24
C ALA A 536 -21.49 -18.50 -3.87
N ILE A 537 -22.42 -18.82 -2.97
CA ILE A 537 -22.76 -20.20 -2.60
C ILE A 537 -23.32 -20.98 -3.81
N ARG A 538 -24.27 -20.41 -4.58
CA ARG A 538 -24.87 -21.09 -5.74
C ARG A 538 -23.83 -21.34 -6.83
N SER A 539 -22.93 -20.39 -7.08
CA SER A 539 -21.83 -20.49 -8.05
C SER A 539 -20.59 -21.25 -7.54
N GLY A 540 -20.57 -21.73 -6.29
CA GLY A 540 -19.46 -22.49 -5.73
C GLY A 540 -18.15 -21.71 -5.52
N ASN A 541 -18.22 -20.38 -5.38
CA ASN A 541 -17.08 -19.52 -5.14
C ASN A 541 -16.80 -19.33 -3.64
N GLY A 542 -15.53 -19.12 -3.29
CA GLY A 542 -15.14 -18.55 -1.99
C GLY A 542 -15.40 -17.04 -1.96
N LEU A 543 -15.65 -16.47 -0.79
CA LEU A 543 -16.09 -15.08 -0.67
C LEU A 543 -15.40 -14.32 0.47
N LEU A 544 -14.93 -13.12 0.17
CA LEU A 544 -14.46 -12.11 1.12
C LEU A 544 -15.34 -10.86 0.99
N LEU A 545 -15.91 -10.41 2.10
CA LEU A 545 -16.83 -9.28 2.17
C LEU A 545 -16.20 -8.12 2.93
N LYS A 546 -16.25 -6.91 2.36
CA LYS A 546 -15.97 -5.66 3.07
C LYS A 546 -17.18 -4.73 2.98
N GLY A 547 -17.95 -4.67 4.05
CA GLY A 547 -19.01 -3.66 4.21
C GLY A 547 -18.48 -2.31 4.72
N GLY A 548 -19.24 -1.24 4.48
CA GLY A 548 -19.04 0.07 5.11
C GLY A 548 -19.16 0.03 6.63
N LYS A 549 -18.49 0.97 7.32
CA LYS A 549 -18.44 1.06 8.80
C LYS A 549 -19.79 1.45 9.41
N GLU A 550 -20.60 2.17 8.65
CA GLU A 550 -21.96 2.59 8.99
C GLU A 550 -22.98 1.43 9.06
N ALA A 551 -22.61 0.22 8.64
CA ALA A 551 -23.44 -0.99 8.65
C ALA A 551 -22.81 -2.14 9.46
N GLU A 552 -21.86 -1.83 10.37
CA GLU A 552 -21.01 -2.80 11.06
C GLU A 552 -21.80 -3.85 11.86
N HIS A 553 -22.81 -3.45 12.64
CA HIS A 553 -23.59 -4.39 13.45
C HIS A 553 -24.52 -5.25 12.59
N SER A 554 -25.14 -4.67 11.56
CA SER A 554 -25.99 -5.36 10.59
C SER A 554 -25.19 -6.43 9.84
N ASN A 555 -24.02 -6.05 9.32
CA ASN A 555 -23.15 -6.94 8.55
C ASN A 555 -22.62 -8.10 9.40
N ALA A 556 -22.15 -7.83 10.63
CA ALA A 556 -21.71 -8.87 11.56
C ALA A 556 -22.84 -9.82 11.97
N CYS A 557 -24.06 -9.31 12.16
CA CYS A 557 -25.22 -10.14 12.48
C CYS A 557 -25.60 -11.05 11.30
N LEU A 558 -25.73 -10.50 10.09
CA LEU A 558 -26.07 -11.24 8.88
C LEU A 558 -25.00 -12.28 8.51
N HIS A 559 -23.72 -11.91 8.59
CA HIS A 559 -22.59 -12.81 8.34
C HIS A 559 -22.62 -14.03 9.27
N ARG A 560 -22.77 -13.82 10.59
CA ARG A 560 -22.92 -14.91 11.56
C ARG A 560 -24.07 -15.85 11.19
N ILE A 561 -25.23 -15.31 10.84
CA ILE A 561 -26.43 -16.09 10.51
C ILE A 561 -26.21 -16.96 9.27
N ILE A 562 -25.61 -16.41 8.21
CA ILE A 562 -25.32 -17.14 6.97
C ILE A 562 -24.26 -18.21 7.22
N VAL A 563 -23.18 -17.89 7.94
CA VAL A 563 -22.10 -18.84 8.25
C VAL A 563 -22.56 -19.99 9.14
N ASP A 564 -23.42 -19.73 10.13
CA ASP A 564 -24.06 -20.78 10.93
C ASP A 564 -24.89 -21.72 10.04
N ALA A 565 -25.73 -21.15 9.14
CA ALA A 565 -26.59 -21.92 8.24
C ALA A 565 -25.81 -22.72 7.18
N VAL A 566 -24.68 -22.20 6.67
CA VAL A 566 -23.79 -22.93 5.75
C VAL A 566 -23.13 -24.12 6.45
N ALA A 567 -22.67 -23.96 7.69
CA ALA A 567 -22.09 -25.05 8.48
C ALA A 567 -23.14 -26.15 8.77
N GLU A 568 -24.36 -25.75 9.14
CA GLU A 568 -25.46 -26.68 9.47
C GLU A 568 -26.10 -27.33 8.22
N GLY A 569 -26.12 -26.65 7.07
CA GLY A 569 -26.58 -27.19 5.79
C GLY A 569 -25.59 -28.18 5.19
N SER A 570 -24.30 -27.84 5.20
CA SER A 570 -23.22 -28.71 4.71
C SER A 570 -22.85 -29.86 5.67
N LYS A 571 -23.48 -29.94 6.85
CA LYS A 571 -23.14 -30.91 7.93
C LYS A 571 -21.65 -30.84 8.32
N GLY A 572 -21.06 -29.64 8.28
CA GLY A 572 -19.64 -29.40 8.53
C GLY A 572 -18.68 -29.75 7.37
N ARG A 573 -19.18 -30.12 6.18
CA ARG A 573 -18.33 -30.34 4.98
C ARG A 573 -17.73 -29.03 4.43
N VAL A 574 -18.38 -27.90 4.67
CA VAL A 574 -17.89 -26.56 4.27
C VAL A 574 -17.43 -25.83 5.54
N PRO A 575 -16.20 -25.27 5.58
CA PRO A 575 -15.73 -24.51 6.73
C PRO A 575 -16.53 -23.22 6.92
N ARG A 576 -16.69 -22.78 8.17
CA ARG A 576 -17.33 -21.49 8.51
C ARG A 576 -16.69 -20.32 7.76
N ASP A 577 -15.36 -20.37 7.63
CA ASP A 577 -14.52 -19.33 7.03
C ASP A 577 -14.54 -19.32 5.49
N CYS A 578 -15.45 -20.09 4.86
CA CYS A 578 -15.74 -20.01 3.42
C CYS A 578 -16.23 -18.62 2.98
N ILE A 579 -16.84 -17.88 3.92
CA ILE A 579 -17.26 -16.49 3.76
C ILE A 579 -16.54 -15.68 4.85
N GLY A 580 -15.52 -14.92 4.47
CA GLY A 580 -14.82 -13.99 5.37
C GLY A 580 -15.53 -12.64 5.42
N LEU A 581 -15.66 -12.05 6.62
CA LEU A 581 -16.06 -10.66 6.81
C LEU A 581 -14.87 -9.85 7.33
N VAL A 582 -14.48 -8.83 6.57
CA VAL A 582 -13.34 -7.95 6.85
C VAL A 582 -13.87 -6.68 7.52
N THR A 583 -13.32 -6.33 8.68
CA THR A 583 -13.76 -5.15 9.46
C THR A 583 -12.90 -3.92 9.17
N SER A 584 -11.58 -4.03 9.31
CA SER A 584 -10.61 -2.93 9.14
C SER A 584 -10.64 -2.32 7.73
N ARG A 585 -10.42 -0.99 7.65
CA ARG A 585 -10.25 -0.27 6.37
C ARG A 585 -8.87 -0.48 5.77
N ALA A 586 -7.82 -0.59 6.59
CA ALA A 586 -6.45 -0.80 6.13
C ALA A 586 -6.33 -2.13 5.35
N ALA A 587 -7.03 -3.17 5.84
CA ALA A 587 -7.11 -4.49 5.23
C ALA A 587 -7.47 -4.50 3.73
N VAL A 588 -8.24 -3.51 3.25
CA VAL A 588 -8.60 -3.40 1.83
C VAL A 588 -7.37 -3.15 0.96
N GLY A 589 -6.41 -2.35 1.45
CA GLY A 589 -5.17 -2.06 0.74
C GLY A 589 -4.30 -3.31 0.55
N GLU A 590 -4.28 -4.22 1.53
CA GLU A 590 -3.52 -5.47 1.46
C GLU A 590 -4.27 -6.54 0.64
N LEU A 591 -5.58 -6.70 0.84
CA LEU A 591 -6.43 -7.59 0.03
C LEU A 591 -6.29 -7.31 -1.48
N LEU A 592 -6.24 -6.05 -1.89
CA LEU A 592 -6.07 -5.65 -3.28
C LEU A 592 -4.68 -5.99 -3.87
N LYS A 593 -3.72 -6.44 -3.06
CA LYS A 593 -2.41 -6.98 -3.48
C LYS A 593 -2.39 -8.50 -3.60
N LEU A 594 -3.39 -9.23 -3.09
CA LEU A 594 -3.42 -10.70 -3.05
C LEU A 594 -3.87 -11.33 -4.39
N ASP A 595 -3.21 -10.92 -5.48
CA ASP A 595 -3.46 -11.37 -6.88
C ASP A 595 -3.23 -12.88 -7.13
N HIS A 596 -2.68 -13.59 -6.15
CA HIS A 596 -2.44 -15.03 -6.14
C HIS A 596 -3.49 -15.84 -5.33
N LEU A 597 -4.35 -15.17 -4.55
CA LEU A 597 -5.42 -15.78 -3.74
C LEU A 597 -6.83 -15.34 -4.12
N ILE A 598 -6.99 -14.12 -4.64
CA ILE A 598 -8.27 -13.50 -4.99
C ILE A 598 -8.35 -13.35 -6.51
N ASP A 599 -9.38 -13.94 -7.12
CA ASP A 599 -9.46 -14.08 -8.58
C ASP A 599 -10.38 -13.03 -9.24
N LEU A 600 -11.26 -12.36 -8.47
CA LEU A 600 -12.11 -11.23 -8.94
C LEU A 600 -12.47 -10.25 -7.81
N VAL A 601 -12.45 -8.94 -8.09
CA VAL A 601 -12.94 -7.88 -7.19
C VAL A 601 -14.22 -7.23 -7.74
N ILE A 602 -15.22 -7.01 -6.88
CA ILE A 602 -16.49 -6.36 -7.24
C ILE A 602 -16.81 -5.20 -6.27
N PRO A 603 -16.57 -3.94 -6.65
CA PRO A 603 -16.97 -2.77 -5.87
C PRO A 603 -18.45 -2.40 -6.10
N ARG A 604 -19.18 -2.15 -5.01
CA ARG A 604 -20.61 -1.74 -4.97
C ARG A 604 -20.80 -0.53 -4.06
N GLY A 605 -20.37 0.63 -4.55
CA GLY A 605 -20.42 1.90 -3.83
C GLY A 605 -20.42 3.10 -4.78
N SER A 606 -19.83 4.19 -4.34
CA SER A 606 -19.60 5.42 -5.12
C SER A 606 -18.66 5.18 -6.32
N GLY A 607 -18.79 5.98 -7.38
CA GLY A 607 -17.89 5.92 -8.55
C GLY A 607 -16.42 6.21 -8.20
N SER A 608 -16.19 7.02 -7.17
CA SER A 608 -14.86 7.28 -6.61
C SER A 608 -14.27 6.05 -5.91
N LEU A 609 -15.05 5.24 -5.18
CA LEU A 609 -14.60 3.94 -4.66
C LEU A 609 -14.21 2.99 -5.80
N VAL A 610 -15.06 2.89 -6.83
CA VAL A 610 -14.82 2.00 -7.99
C VAL A 610 -13.51 2.39 -8.70
N ASN A 611 -13.31 3.69 -8.95
CA ASN A 611 -12.10 4.20 -9.62
C ASN A 611 -10.85 4.06 -8.75
N HIS A 612 -10.95 4.27 -7.43
CA HIS A 612 -9.85 4.04 -6.50
C HIS A 612 -9.42 2.56 -6.48
N ILE A 613 -10.37 1.62 -6.44
CA ILE A 613 -10.09 0.18 -6.48
C ILE A 613 -9.46 -0.21 -7.81
N LYS A 614 -10.03 0.23 -8.95
CA LYS A 614 -9.47 -0.01 -10.30
C LYS A 614 -8.04 0.51 -10.47
N ALA A 615 -7.66 1.58 -9.78
CA ALA A 615 -6.29 2.13 -9.81
C ALA A 615 -5.31 1.45 -8.83
N SER A 616 -5.81 0.66 -7.87
CA SER A 616 -5.02 0.16 -6.73
C SER A 616 -4.77 -1.36 -6.74
N THR A 617 -5.29 -2.10 -7.73
CA THR A 617 -5.14 -3.57 -7.82
C THR A 617 -4.71 -4.03 -9.21
N LYS A 618 -4.15 -5.25 -9.28
CA LYS A 618 -3.96 -6.02 -10.52
C LYS A 618 -5.05 -7.08 -10.73
N ILE A 619 -5.83 -7.39 -9.69
CA ILE A 619 -6.92 -8.38 -9.76
C ILE A 619 -7.98 -7.82 -10.73
N PRO A 620 -8.63 -8.64 -11.58
CA PRO A 620 -9.75 -8.18 -12.40
C PRO A 620 -10.82 -7.49 -11.55
N VAL A 621 -11.30 -6.32 -12.01
CA VAL A 621 -12.34 -5.54 -11.32
C VAL A 621 -13.59 -5.47 -12.19
N MET A 622 -14.71 -6.00 -11.70
CA MET A 622 -16.00 -5.99 -12.40
C MET A 622 -16.94 -4.98 -11.75
N GLY A 623 -17.46 -4.04 -12.54
CA GLY A 623 -18.43 -3.02 -12.10
C GLY A 623 -18.35 -1.70 -12.87
N HIS A 624 -19.50 -1.04 -13.01
CA HIS A 624 -19.59 0.32 -13.56
C HIS A 624 -19.02 1.37 -12.60
N SER A 625 -18.48 2.48 -13.12
CA SER A 625 -18.06 3.65 -12.34
C SER A 625 -19.06 4.82 -12.42
N GLU A 626 -19.82 4.90 -13.51
CA GLU A 626 -20.72 6.01 -13.88
C GLU A 626 -21.96 5.42 -14.59
N GLY A 627 -23.11 6.09 -14.44
CA GLY A 627 -24.44 5.65 -14.91
C GLY A 627 -25.10 6.59 -15.93
N ILE A 628 -24.31 7.26 -16.79
CA ILE A 628 -24.82 8.21 -17.79
C ILE A 628 -25.60 7.47 -18.89
N CYS A 629 -26.93 7.41 -18.71
CA CYS A 629 -27.88 6.70 -19.56
C CYS A 629 -28.75 7.66 -20.39
N HIS A 630 -29.04 7.31 -21.64
CA HIS A 630 -29.82 8.14 -22.58
C HIS A 630 -31.22 7.59 -22.90
N VAL A 631 -32.16 8.51 -23.09
CA VAL A 631 -33.45 8.27 -23.76
C VAL A 631 -33.46 9.04 -25.08
N TYR A 632 -33.39 8.35 -26.23
CA TYR A 632 -33.56 8.96 -27.55
C TYR A 632 -35.02 8.85 -28.00
N ILE A 633 -35.63 9.99 -28.33
CA ILE A 633 -37.01 10.12 -28.80
C ILE A 633 -36.98 10.49 -30.29
N ASP A 634 -37.28 9.50 -31.13
CA ASP A 634 -37.19 9.59 -32.58
C ASP A 634 -38.39 10.29 -33.24
N LYS A 635 -38.21 10.73 -34.50
CA LYS A 635 -39.27 11.34 -35.33
C LYS A 635 -40.58 10.54 -35.38
N ALA A 636 -40.52 9.21 -35.23
CA ALA A 636 -41.67 8.30 -35.29
C ALA A 636 -42.09 7.75 -33.91
N ALA A 637 -41.73 8.43 -32.81
CA ALA A 637 -42.17 8.10 -31.47
C ALA A 637 -43.67 8.37 -31.21
N ASP A 638 -44.36 7.41 -30.59
CA ASP A 638 -45.67 7.66 -29.95
C ASP A 638 -45.49 8.69 -28.80
N PRO A 639 -46.18 9.84 -28.83
CA PRO A 639 -46.04 10.87 -27.80
C PRO A 639 -46.37 10.37 -26.38
N THR A 640 -47.29 9.40 -26.27
CA THR A 640 -47.73 8.81 -25.00
C THR A 640 -46.59 8.02 -24.38
N LYS A 641 -46.04 7.06 -25.15
CA LYS A 641 -44.90 6.23 -24.72
C LYS A 641 -43.68 7.09 -24.43
N ALA A 642 -43.42 8.10 -25.24
CA ALA A 642 -42.30 9.02 -25.05
C ALA A 642 -42.37 9.77 -23.70
N VAL A 643 -43.56 10.21 -23.28
CA VAL A 643 -43.77 10.84 -21.97
C VAL A 643 -43.64 9.82 -20.83
N GLU A 644 -44.30 8.66 -20.93
CA GLU A 644 -44.26 7.62 -19.88
C GLU A 644 -42.83 7.10 -19.64
N ILE A 645 -42.10 6.78 -20.71
CA ILE A 645 -40.72 6.28 -20.64
C ILE A 645 -39.78 7.35 -20.08
N ALA A 646 -39.85 8.60 -20.56
CA ALA A 646 -38.97 9.66 -20.07
C ALA A 646 -39.21 10.01 -18.60
N VAL A 647 -40.47 9.94 -18.13
CA VAL A 647 -40.80 10.20 -16.72
C VAL A 647 -40.38 9.03 -15.82
N ASP A 648 -40.70 7.78 -16.15
CA ASP A 648 -40.25 6.64 -15.33
C ASP A 648 -38.71 6.55 -15.29
N ALA A 649 -38.05 6.71 -16.44
CA ALA A 649 -36.60 6.59 -16.54
C ALA A 649 -35.84 7.55 -15.61
N LYS A 650 -36.38 8.74 -15.29
CA LYS A 650 -35.80 9.63 -14.26
C LYS A 650 -36.43 9.48 -12.88
N VAL A 651 -37.75 9.52 -12.78
CA VAL A 651 -38.47 9.77 -11.50
C VAL A 651 -38.62 8.51 -10.65
N ASN A 652 -38.59 7.31 -11.26
CA ASN A 652 -38.79 6.03 -10.57
C ASN A 652 -37.81 5.79 -9.40
N TYR A 653 -36.53 6.05 -9.64
CA TYR A 653 -35.50 6.08 -8.60
C TYR A 653 -34.30 6.90 -9.10
N PRO A 654 -34.26 8.23 -8.85
CA PRO A 654 -33.25 9.13 -9.44
C PRO A 654 -31.81 8.82 -9.05
N SER A 655 -31.58 8.11 -7.93
CA SER A 655 -30.25 7.73 -7.41
C SER A 655 -29.86 6.29 -7.77
N ALA A 656 -30.32 5.81 -8.93
CA ALA A 656 -29.91 4.56 -9.57
C ALA A 656 -29.02 4.85 -10.77
N CYS A 657 -27.99 4.02 -10.99
CA CYS A 657 -27.06 4.10 -12.12
C CYS A 657 -27.68 3.79 -13.50
N ASN A 658 -28.98 3.49 -13.55
CA ASN A 658 -29.77 3.35 -14.77
C ASN A 658 -30.94 4.34 -14.83
N ALA A 659 -30.89 5.42 -14.04
CA ALA A 659 -31.74 6.58 -14.27
C ALA A 659 -31.28 7.31 -15.54
N ALA A 660 -32.21 7.90 -16.29
CA ALA A 660 -31.86 8.69 -17.47
C ALA A 660 -31.23 10.03 -17.06
N GLU A 661 -30.00 10.29 -17.51
CA GLU A 661 -29.30 11.55 -17.23
C GLU A 661 -29.39 12.54 -18.39
N THR A 662 -29.57 12.03 -19.62
CA THR A 662 -29.74 12.83 -20.85
C THR A 662 -30.94 12.33 -21.67
N ILE A 663 -31.76 13.25 -22.17
CA ILE A 663 -32.84 12.98 -23.12
C ILE A 663 -32.49 13.64 -24.46
N LEU A 664 -32.41 12.84 -25.52
CA LEU A 664 -32.13 13.29 -26.88
C LEU A 664 -33.43 13.31 -27.68
N ILE A 665 -33.78 14.44 -28.29
CA ILE A 665 -35.05 14.61 -29.01
C ILE A 665 -34.79 14.96 -30.46
N HIS A 666 -35.36 14.19 -31.38
CA HIS A 666 -35.25 14.46 -32.81
C HIS A 666 -35.97 15.77 -33.20
N LYS A 667 -35.28 16.65 -33.94
CA LYS A 667 -35.75 18.02 -34.30
C LYS A 667 -37.15 18.11 -34.91
N ALA A 668 -37.64 17.06 -35.56
CA ALA A 668 -38.99 17.03 -36.14
C ALA A 668 -40.12 17.09 -35.08
N LEU A 669 -39.82 16.80 -33.81
CA LEU A 669 -40.79 16.80 -32.70
C LEU A 669 -40.99 18.19 -32.05
N LEU A 670 -40.48 19.25 -32.68
CA LEU A 670 -40.44 20.63 -32.17
C LEU A 670 -41.60 21.52 -32.67
N GLU A 671 -42.59 20.99 -33.40
CA GLU A 671 -43.69 21.80 -33.95
C GLU A 671 -44.44 22.59 -32.85
N GLU A 672 -44.65 23.88 -33.11
CA GLU A 672 -44.93 24.89 -32.08
C GLU A 672 -46.18 24.57 -31.23
N GLY A 673 -46.02 24.59 -29.90
CA GLY A 673 -47.10 24.46 -28.91
C GLY A 673 -47.66 23.05 -28.70
N ALA A 674 -47.64 22.18 -29.71
CA ALA A 674 -48.26 20.85 -29.67
C ALA A 674 -47.27 19.67 -29.72
N GLY A 675 -46.07 19.85 -30.28
CA GLY A 675 -45.09 18.79 -30.52
C GLY A 675 -44.69 17.98 -29.27
N THR A 676 -44.33 16.71 -29.48
CA THR A 676 -43.98 15.74 -28.43
C THR A 676 -42.94 16.27 -27.44
N CYS A 677 -41.96 17.05 -27.93
CA CYS A 677 -40.95 17.69 -27.08
C CYS A 677 -41.58 18.55 -25.96
N ALA A 678 -42.57 19.38 -26.31
CA ALA A 678 -43.27 20.22 -25.35
C ALA A 678 -44.17 19.43 -24.40
N GLN A 679 -44.58 18.21 -24.75
CA GLN A 679 -45.32 17.32 -23.86
C GLN A 679 -44.38 16.69 -22.81
N VAL A 680 -43.23 16.16 -23.24
CA VAL A 680 -42.19 15.60 -22.38
C VAL A 680 -41.65 16.63 -21.38
N VAL A 681 -41.29 17.85 -21.84
CA VAL A 681 -40.80 18.91 -20.96
C VAL A 681 -41.84 19.35 -19.93
N ARG A 682 -43.12 19.45 -20.32
CA ARG A 682 -44.22 19.76 -19.37
C ARG A 682 -44.42 18.64 -18.34
N ALA A 683 -44.36 17.39 -18.75
CA ALA A 683 -44.48 16.24 -17.84
C ALA A 683 -43.35 16.23 -16.81
N LEU A 684 -42.09 16.35 -17.25
CA LEU A 684 -40.91 16.42 -16.38
C LEU A 684 -40.99 17.58 -15.38
N HIS A 685 -41.30 18.79 -15.84
CA HIS A 685 -41.53 19.93 -14.94
C HIS A 685 -42.69 19.70 -13.95
N SER A 686 -43.78 19.02 -14.35
CA SER A 686 -44.90 18.70 -13.45
C SER A 686 -44.54 17.70 -12.35
N THR A 687 -43.58 16.81 -12.61
CA THR A 687 -42.99 15.90 -11.60
C THR A 687 -41.87 16.52 -10.77
N GLY A 688 -41.57 17.81 -10.97
CA GLY A 688 -40.52 18.53 -10.24
C GLY A 688 -39.10 18.32 -10.76
N VAL A 689 -38.93 17.75 -11.97
CA VAL A 689 -37.61 17.55 -12.58
C VAL A 689 -37.08 18.88 -13.14
N THR A 690 -35.85 19.24 -12.80
CA THR A 690 -35.11 20.34 -13.42
C THR A 690 -34.55 19.88 -14.76
N VAL A 691 -35.18 20.31 -15.85
CA VAL A 691 -34.63 20.13 -17.21
C VAL A 691 -33.58 21.22 -17.46
N LEU A 692 -32.35 20.79 -17.79
CA LEU A 692 -31.25 21.64 -18.26
C LEU A 692 -31.12 21.48 -19.78
N GLY A 693 -30.98 22.57 -20.51
CA GLY A 693 -30.79 22.56 -21.96
C GLY A 693 -29.33 22.36 -22.34
N GLY A 694 -29.09 21.45 -23.28
CA GLY A 694 -27.89 21.46 -24.12
C GLY A 694 -27.87 22.69 -25.03
N PRO A 695 -26.74 22.96 -25.73
CA PRO A 695 -26.59 24.15 -26.57
C PRO A 695 -27.74 24.32 -27.58
N ARG A 696 -28.13 23.25 -28.27
CA ARG A 696 -29.18 23.32 -29.29
C ARG A 696 -30.57 23.44 -28.69
N ALA A 697 -30.83 22.82 -27.54
CA ALA A 697 -32.09 22.99 -26.82
C ALA A 697 -32.29 24.42 -26.29
N VAL A 698 -31.20 25.13 -25.95
CA VAL A 698 -31.24 26.55 -25.56
C VAL A 698 -31.35 27.47 -26.77
N ASP A 699 -30.55 27.26 -27.82
CA ASP A 699 -30.60 28.06 -29.06
C ASP A 699 -31.98 28.00 -29.76
N LEU A 700 -32.68 26.87 -29.65
CA LEU A 700 -34.03 26.66 -30.17
C LEU A 700 -35.15 27.07 -29.20
N GLY A 701 -34.82 27.64 -28.04
CA GLY A 701 -35.79 28.15 -27.06
C GLY A 701 -36.64 27.08 -26.35
N VAL A 702 -36.27 25.79 -26.47
CA VAL A 702 -36.97 24.66 -25.82
C VAL A 702 -36.80 24.72 -24.30
N VAL A 703 -35.64 25.20 -23.85
CA VAL A 703 -35.31 25.46 -22.44
C VAL A 703 -34.82 26.89 -22.33
N GLY A 704 -35.26 27.62 -21.29
CA GLY A 704 -34.82 29.01 -21.05
C GLY A 704 -33.32 29.10 -20.77
N GLY A 705 -32.67 30.13 -21.32
CA GLY A 705 -31.21 30.28 -21.33
C GLY A 705 -30.52 30.37 -19.95
N ASP A 706 -31.27 30.58 -18.87
CA ASP A 706 -30.76 30.50 -17.49
C ASP A 706 -30.46 29.07 -17.03
N LYS A 707 -30.91 28.04 -17.78
CA LYS A 707 -30.80 26.61 -17.46
C LYS A 707 -29.87 25.84 -18.42
N ILE A 708 -28.68 26.36 -18.68
CA ILE A 708 -27.67 25.66 -19.50
C ILE A 708 -27.11 24.45 -18.73
N SER A 709 -26.95 23.31 -19.41
CA SER A 709 -26.30 22.13 -18.84
C SER A 709 -24.78 22.36 -18.65
N PRO A 710 -24.18 21.95 -17.51
CA PRO A 710 -22.73 22.03 -17.31
C PRO A 710 -21.93 21.07 -18.21
N GLY A 711 -22.60 20.12 -18.86
CA GLY A 711 -22.01 19.19 -19.81
C GLY A 711 -22.71 17.82 -19.80
N PHE A 712 -22.68 17.11 -20.94
CA PHE A 712 -23.34 15.81 -21.11
C PHE A 712 -22.63 14.63 -20.41
N LYS A 713 -21.51 14.86 -19.73
CA LYS A 713 -20.80 13.86 -18.91
C LYS A 713 -21.01 14.13 -17.42
N THR A 714 -22.26 14.17 -16.97
CA THR A 714 -22.61 14.44 -15.57
C THR A 714 -23.80 13.57 -15.16
N GLU A 715 -23.60 12.78 -14.11
CA GLU A 715 -24.64 11.99 -13.46
C GLU A 715 -25.19 12.82 -12.28
N TYR A 716 -26.46 13.23 -12.34
CA TYR A 716 -27.08 14.12 -11.35
C TYR A 716 -27.62 13.37 -10.12
N GLY A 717 -27.70 12.03 -10.19
CA GLY A 717 -28.46 11.17 -9.28
C GLY A 717 -28.07 11.16 -7.80
N GLU A 718 -26.93 11.73 -7.42
CA GLU A 718 -26.54 11.87 -6.00
C GLU A 718 -27.10 13.13 -5.31
N CYS A 719 -27.58 14.13 -6.06
CA CYS A 719 -27.98 15.43 -5.48
C CYS A 719 -29.37 15.96 -5.90
N ASP A 720 -29.78 15.81 -7.17
CA ASP A 720 -31.01 16.46 -7.66
C ASP A 720 -31.84 15.61 -8.64
N LEU A 721 -33.14 15.88 -8.68
CA LEU A 721 -34.04 15.48 -9.78
C LEU A 721 -33.75 16.36 -11.01
N THR A 722 -32.60 16.15 -11.65
CA THR A 722 -32.13 16.93 -12.82
C THR A 722 -31.88 16.03 -14.02
N VAL A 723 -32.14 16.55 -15.23
CA VAL A 723 -31.88 15.85 -16.50
C VAL A 723 -31.41 16.84 -17.57
N SER A 724 -30.43 16.44 -18.38
CA SER A 724 -30.04 17.19 -19.59
C SER A 724 -31.00 16.87 -20.74
N LEU A 725 -31.33 17.86 -21.57
CA LEU A 725 -32.12 17.70 -22.79
C LEU A 725 -31.38 18.34 -23.97
N GLU A 726 -31.14 17.58 -25.04
CA GLU A 726 -30.51 18.10 -26.26
C GLU A 726 -31.26 17.69 -27.53
N ILE A 727 -31.19 18.55 -28.56
CA ILE A 727 -31.86 18.35 -29.85
C ILE A 727 -30.90 17.75 -30.88
N VAL A 728 -31.31 16.67 -31.55
CA VAL A 728 -30.53 15.98 -32.59
C VAL A 728 -31.19 16.04 -33.97
N ASP A 729 -30.37 16.01 -35.03
CA ASP A 729 -30.84 16.13 -36.42
C ASP A 729 -31.38 14.83 -37.03
N SER A 730 -30.94 13.69 -36.51
CA SER A 730 -31.18 12.35 -37.06
C SER A 730 -30.82 11.28 -36.03
N VAL A 731 -31.03 10.01 -36.39
CA VAL A 731 -30.69 8.85 -35.54
C VAL A 731 -29.17 8.73 -35.38
N GLU A 732 -28.41 8.95 -36.46
CA GLU A 732 -26.94 8.88 -36.47
C GLU A 732 -26.34 9.91 -35.52
N ALA A 733 -26.88 11.15 -35.50
CA ALA A 733 -26.46 12.18 -34.54
C ALA A 733 -26.80 11.81 -33.07
N ALA A 734 -27.80 10.97 -32.84
CA ALA A 734 -28.10 10.43 -31.51
C ALA A 734 -27.12 9.31 -31.12
N LEU A 735 -26.75 8.44 -32.07
CA LEU A 735 -25.75 7.39 -31.89
C LEU A 735 -24.36 7.99 -31.59
N ASP A 736 -23.93 8.99 -32.36
CA ASP A 736 -22.69 9.75 -32.13
C ASP A 736 -22.66 10.38 -30.73
N HIS A 737 -23.77 10.99 -30.29
CA HIS A 737 -23.90 11.57 -28.95
C HIS A 737 -23.77 10.50 -27.85
N ILE A 738 -24.51 9.40 -27.97
CA ILE A 738 -24.48 8.27 -27.03
C ILE A 738 -23.06 7.69 -26.93
N GLN A 739 -22.38 7.47 -28.07
CA GLN A 739 -21.03 6.94 -28.10
C GLN A 739 -19.98 7.92 -27.55
N MET A 740 -20.19 9.24 -27.72
CA MET A 740 -19.30 10.28 -27.22
C MET A 740 -19.47 10.56 -25.72
N PHE A 741 -20.69 10.48 -25.18
CA PHE A 741 -21.04 10.98 -23.85
C PHE A 741 -21.50 9.92 -22.84
N GLY A 742 -22.11 8.80 -23.26
CA GLY A 742 -22.62 7.75 -22.37
C GLY A 742 -21.56 6.90 -21.68
N SER A 743 -21.91 6.32 -20.53
CA SER A 743 -21.00 5.43 -19.78
C SER A 743 -21.04 3.97 -20.25
N SER A 744 -21.65 3.72 -21.41
CA SER A 744 -21.95 2.38 -21.96
C SER A 744 -22.85 1.53 -21.04
N HIS A 745 -23.72 2.15 -20.24
CA HIS A 745 -24.56 1.47 -19.25
C HIS A 745 -25.90 1.03 -19.85
N THR A 746 -26.84 1.94 -20.06
CA THR A 746 -28.18 1.60 -20.55
C THR A 746 -28.75 2.73 -21.39
N GLU A 747 -29.07 2.45 -22.63
CA GLU A 747 -29.68 3.44 -23.54
C GLU A 747 -31.02 2.90 -24.05
N THR A 748 -31.95 3.80 -24.35
CA THR A 748 -33.22 3.41 -24.99
C THR A 748 -33.62 4.32 -26.13
N ILE A 749 -34.22 3.73 -27.16
CA ILE A 749 -34.92 4.44 -28.23
C ILE A 749 -36.44 4.30 -28.08
N VAL A 750 -37.15 5.42 -28.22
CA VAL A 750 -38.60 5.46 -28.40
C VAL A 750 -38.90 5.75 -29.87
N THR A 751 -39.51 4.78 -30.56
CA THR A 751 -39.94 4.89 -31.97
C THR A 751 -40.92 3.78 -32.33
N GLU A 752 -41.84 4.01 -33.26
CA GLU A 752 -42.64 2.94 -33.87
C GLU A 752 -41.99 2.37 -35.15
N ASP A 753 -40.99 3.06 -35.71
CA ASP A 753 -40.24 2.65 -36.90
C ASP A 753 -39.31 1.47 -36.58
N GLN A 754 -39.64 0.29 -37.15
CA GLN A 754 -38.95 -0.96 -36.85
C GLN A 754 -37.52 -1.02 -37.41
N ASP A 755 -37.27 -0.39 -38.56
CA ASP A 755 -35.94 -0.37 -39.18
C ASP A 755 -34.99 0.55 -38.39
N VAL A 756 -35.51 1.68 -37.90
CA VAL A 756 -34.79 2.57 -36.98
C VAL A 756 -34.55 1.93 -35.61
N ALA A 757 -35.57 1.27 -35.04
CA ALA A 757 -35.43 0.54 -33.78
C ALA A 757 -34.35 -0.55 -33.88
N LYS A 758 -34.36 -1.33 -34.97
CA LYS A 758 -33.36 -2.37 -35.24
C LYS A 758 -31.97 -1.77 -35.40
N MET A 759 -31.81 -0.71 -36.20
CA MET A 759 -30.53 -0.01 -36.38
C MET A 759 -29.92 0.42 -35.04
N PHE A 760 -30.73 1.00 -34.15
CA PHE A 760 -30.28 1.43 -32.82
C PHE A 760 -29.84 0.24 -31.95
N LEU A 761 -30.64 -0.84 -31.90
CA LEU A 761 -30.33 -2.05 -31.15
C LEU A 761 -29.07 -2.77 -31.66
N GLU A 762 -28.78 -2.73 -32.96
CA GLU A 762 -27.57 -3.34 -33.55
C GLU A 762 -26.32 -2.45 -33.48
N THR A 763 -26.48 -1.13 -33.32
CA THR A 763 -25.35 -0.16 -33.39
C THR A 763 -24.90 0.38 -32.03
N VAL A 764 -25.80 0.48 -31.04
CA VAL A 764 -25.46 1.03 -29.71
C VAL A 764 -24.65 0.03 -28.90
N ASP A 765 -23.40 0.35 -28.65
CA ASP A 765 -22.46 -0.49 -27.90
C ASP A 765 -22.49 -0.20 -26.38
N SER A 766 -23.68 -0.36 -25.78
CA SER A 766 -23.93 -0.26 -24.33
C SER A 766 -24.24 -1.63 -23.71
N ALA A 767 -24.17 -1.71 -22.38
CA ALA A 767 -24.37 -2.97 -21.64
C ALA A 767 -25.84 -3.44 -21.62
N CYS A 768 -26.79 -2.53 -21.77
CA CYS A 768 -28.18 -2.79 -22.11
C CYS A 768 -28.64 -1.78 -23.17
N VAL A 769 -29.41 -2.23 -24.16
CA VAL A 769 -30.04 -1.35 -25.16
C VAL A 769 -31.50 -1.75 -25.29
N PHE A 770 -32.41 -0.79 -25.17
CA PHE A 770 -33.85 -1.03 -25.14
C PHE A 770 -34.60 -0.28 -26.24
N HIS A 771 -35.73 -0.85 -26.66
CA HIS A 771 -36.68 -0.21 -27.56
C HIS A 771 -38.03 -0.10 -26.85
N ASN A 772 -38.62 1.11 -26.85
CA ASN A 772 -39.91 1.41 -26.23
C ASN A 772 -40.05 0.95 -24.76
N ALA A 773 -38.96 0.98 -23.98
CA ALA A 773 -38.94 0.59 -22.56
C ALA A 773 -38.00 1.48 -21.73
N SER A 774 -38.32 1.66 -20.44
CA SER A 774 -37.54 2.48 -19.50
C SER A 774 -36.13 1.92 -19.26
N THR A 775 -35.12 2.79 -19.18
CA THR A 775 -33.73 2.42 -18.78
C THR A 775 -33.70 1.71 -17.41
N ARG A 776 -34.69 2.00 -16.55
CA ARG A 776 -34.87 1.38 -15.24
C ARG A 776 -35.04 -0.16 -15.29
N PHE A 777 -35.34 -0.76 -16.44
CA PHE A 777 -35.44 -2.21 -16.57
C PHE A 777 -34.10 -2.96 -16.47
N SER A 778 -32.93 -2.29 -16.59
CA SER A 778 -31.61 -2.93 -16.50
C SER A 778 -31.23 -3.31 -15.06
N ASP A 779 -31.82 -4.37 -14.54
CA ASP A 779 -31.75 -4.82 -13.16
C ASP A 779 -31.84 -6.35 -13.12
N GLY A 780 -30.99 -7.02 -12.35
CA GLY A 780 -30.90 -8.49 -12.38
C GLY A 780 -32.19 -9.21 -11.98
N TYR A 781 -32.99 -8.66 -11.07
CA TYR A 781 -34.29 -9.23 -10.72
C TYR A 781 -35.30 -9.02 -11.87
N ARG A 782 -35.32 -7.83 -12.47
CA ARG A 782 -36.18 -7.51 -13.63
C ARG A 782 -35.84 -8.33 -14.89
N PHE A 783 -34.59 -8.74 -15.04
CA PHE A 783 -34.11 -9.64 -16.09
C PHE A 783 -34.34 -11.14 -15.79
N GLY A 784 -34.93 -11.48 -14.64
CA GLY A 784 -35.22 -12.87 -14.27
C GLY A 784 -34.02 -13.66 -13.74
N LEU A 785 -32.89 -13.01 -13.43
CA LEU A 785 -31.68 -13.65 -12.87
C LEU A 785 -31.81 -13.99 -11.37
N GLY A 786 -32.95 -13.67 -10.75
CA GLY A 786 -33.23 -13.87 -9.32
C GLY A 786 -32.55 -12.84 -8.41
N ALA A 787 -31.24 -12.63 -8.58
CA ALA A 787 -30.47 -11.57 -7.93
C ALA A 787 -29.26 -11.15 -8.80
N GLU A 788 -28.71 -9.97 -8.51
CA GLU A 788 -27.45 -9.49 -9.08
C GLU A 788 -26.38 -9.27 -8.00
N VAL A 789 -25.11 -9.46 -8.34
CA VAL A 789 -24.01 -8.85 -7.58
C VAL A 789 -23.87 -7.38 -7.93
N GLY A 790 -24.08 -7.03 -9.21
CA GLY A 790 -24.17 -5.66 -9.70
C GLY A 790 -24.25 -5.57 -11.22
N VAL A 791 -24.12 -4.36 -11.78
CA VAL A 791 -24.09 -4.14 -13.24
C VAL A 791 -22.65 -3.92 -13.71
N SER A 792 -22.30 -4.55 -14.83
CA SER A 792 -20.99 -4.40 -15.48
C SER A 792 -21.11 -3.67 -16.81
N THR A 793 -20.40 -2.56 -16.97
CA THR A 793 -20.15 -1.91 -18.27
C THR A 793 -18.89 -2.44 -18.97
N GLY A 794 -18.23 -3.45 -18.37
CA GLY A 794 -17.07 -4.10 -18.96
C GLY A 794 -17.40 -4.86 -20.25
N ARG A 795 -16.49 -4.81 -21.22
CA ARG A 795 -16.61 -5.51 -22.52
C ARG A 795 -16.07 -6.95 -22.49
N ILE A 796 -15.61 -7.42 -21.34
CA ILE A 796 -14.98 -8.73 -21.13
C ILE A 796 -15.67 -9.48 -19.99
N HIS A 797 -15.69 -10.81 -20.08
CA HIS A 797 -16.30 -11.75 -19.13
C HIS A 797 -17.81 -11.61 -18.90
N ALA A 798 -18.30 -10.51 -18.34
CA ALA A 798 -19.72 -10.28 -18.05
C ALA A 798 -20.09 -8.81 -18.25
N ARG A 799 -21.25 -8.56 -18.86
CA ARG A 799 -21.76 -7.24 -19.26
C ARG A 799 -23.27 -7.19 -18.99
N GLY A 800 -23.78 -6.04 -18.55
CA GLY A 800 -25.15 -5.90 -18.05
C GLY A 800 -25.26 -6.35 -16.58
N PRO A 801 -26.49 -6.64 -16.08
CA PRO A 801 -26.70 -7.18 -14.73
C PRO A 801 -26.04 -8.54 -14.54
N VAL A 802 -25.23 -8.68 -13.49
CA VAL A 802 -24.36 -9.83 -13.22
C VAL A 802 -25.05 -10.76 -12.21
N GLY A 803 -25.77 -11.76 -12.72
CA GLY A 803 -26.30 -12.88 -11.95
C GLY A 803 -25.29 -14.02 -11.74
N VAL A 804 -25.78 -15.22 -11.42
CA VAL A 804 -24.96 -16.41 -11.10
C VAL A 804 -23.95 -16.75 -12.20
N GLU A 805 -24.34 -16.70 -13.48
CA GLU A 805 -23.47 -17.05 -14.62
C GLU A 805 -22.27 -16.11 -14.75
N GLY A 806 -22.42 -14.84 -14.36
CA GLY A 806 -21.34 -13.86 -14.32
C GLY A 806 -20.31 -14.09 -13.20
N LEU A 807 -20.52 -15.09 -12.33
CA LEU A 807 -19.56 -15.57 -11.33
C LEU A 807 -18.90 -16.90 -11.74
N LEU A 808 -19.02 -17.30 -13.01
CA LEU A 808 -18.47 -18.53 -13.56
C LEU A 808 -17.44 -18.24 -14.65
N THR A 809 -16.47 -19.13 -14.76
CA THR A 809 -15.58 -19.26 -15.92
C THR A 809 -15.84 -20.60 -16.62
N THR A 810 -15.10 -20.90 -17.68
CA THR A 810 -15.14 -22.21 -18.34
C THR A 810 -13.79 -22.92 -18.28
N LYS A 811 -13.82 -24.25 -18.22
CA LYS A 811 -12.64 -25.10 -18.35
C LYS A 811 -12.84 -26.15 -19.43
N TRP A 812 -11.76 -26.47 -20.13
CA TRP A 812 -11.70 -27.54 -21.11
C TRP A 812 -11.27 -28.84 -20.44
N VAL A 813 -12.01 -29.91 -20.66
CA VAL A 813 -11.72 -31.25 -20.13
C VAL A 813 -11.70 -32.24 -21.29
N LEU A 814 -10.57 -32.91 -21.48
CA LEU A 814 -10.34 -33.88 -22.56
C LEU A 814 -10.25 -35.29 -21.96
N ARG A 815 -11.00 -36.25 -22.49
CA ARG A 815 -11.00 -37.64 -22.01
C ARG A 815 -10.83 -38.64 -23.15
N SER A 816 -9.90 -39.57 -22.96
CA SER A 816 -9.71 -40.74 -23.83
C SER A 816 -10.58 -41.90 -23.36
N HIS A 817 -11.32 -42.49 -24.29
CA HIS A 817 -12.15 -43.70 -24.12
C HIS A 817 -11.68 -44.86 -25.03
N GLY A 818 -10.85 -44.60 -26.04
CA GLY A 818 -10.28 -45.63 -26.90
C GLY A 818 -9.34 -46.60 -26.17
N GLU A 819 -9.23 -47.83 -26.68
CA GLU A 819 -8.47 -48.94 -26.06
C GLU A 819 -6.97 -48.68 -25.91
N SER A 820 -6.40 -47.76 -26.70
CA SER A 820 -5.00 -47.35 -26.62
C SER A 820 -4.89 -45.85 -26.36
N ALA A 821 -3.86 -45.45 -25.61
CA ALA A 821 -3.67 -44.05 -25.26
C ALA A 821 -3.48 -43.16 -26.50
N HIS A 822 -4.28 -42.09 -26.60
CA HIS A 822 -4.13 -41.05 -27.61
C HIS A 822 -2.84 -40.25 -27.37
N THR A 823 -2.02 -40.06 -28.40
CA THR A 823 -0.80 -39.22 -28.34
C THR A 823 -0.60 -38.50 -29.67
N VAL A 824 -0.09 -37.26 -29.63
CA VAL A 824 0.16 -36.43 -30.82
C VAL A 824 1.23 -37.04 -31.77
N GLY A 825 2.01 -38.00 -31.29
CA GLY A 825 2.96 -38.76 -32.11
C GLY A 825 2.32 -39.82 -33.01
N LYS A 826 1.10 -40.27 -32.70
CA LYS A 826 0.30 -41.10 -33.61
C LYS A 826 -0.39 -40.19 -34.62
N LYS A 827 -0.30 -40.53 -35.90
CA LYS A 827 -0.89 -39.74 -37.00
C LYS A 827 -2.36 -40.13 -37.26
N ASP A 828 -3.11 -40.33 -36.19
CA ASP A 828 -4.51 -40.74 -36.26
C ASP A 828 -5.37 -39.52 -36.67
N PRO A 829 -6.34 -39.67 -37.59
CA PRO A 829 -7.05 -38.54 -38.17
C PRO A 829 -7.94 -37.82 -37.15
N TYR A 830 -7.92 -36.48 -37.18
CA TYR A 830 -8.85 -35.66 -36.41
C TYR A 830 -10.25 -35.72 -37.02
N LEU A 831 -11.27 -36.02 -36.19
CA LEU A 831 -12.68 -36.05 -36.58
C LEU A 831 -13.35 -34.67 -36.42
N LEU A 832 -12.99 -33.93 -35.36
CA LEU A 832 -13.54 -32.61 -35.00
C LEU A 832 -15.08 -32.54 -35.10
N LYS A 833 -15.77 -33.60 -34.67
CA LYS A 833 -17.21 -33.78 -34.84
C LYS A 833 -17.96 -33.22 -33.63
N PRO A 834 -18.87 -32.23 -33.80
CA PRO A 834 -19.75 -31.79 -32.72
C PRO A 834 -20.64 -32.93 -32.21
N MET A 835 -20.92 -32.94 -30.91
CA MET A 835 -21.77 -33.93 -30.25
C MET A 835 -22.84 -33.25 -29.40
N ASP A 836 -23.96 -33.94 -29.14
CA ASP A 836 -25.04 -33.42 -28.31
C ASP A 836 -24.57 -33.12 -26.88
N LEU A 837 -24.93 -31.93 -26.37
CA LEU A 837 -24.47 -31.43 -25.07
C LEU A 837 -25.02 -32.27 -23.90
N GLU A 838 -26.27 -32.72 -24.02
CA GLU A 838 -27.02 -33.45 -22.97
C GLU A 838 -26.82 -34.97 -22.98
N ALA A 839 -26.20 -35.53 -24.02
CA ALA A 839 -26.15 -36.98 -24.25
C ALA A 839 -25.14 -37.71 -23.33
N GLY A 840 -25.51 -37.85 -22.06
CA GLY A 840 -24.91 -38.78 -21.10
C GLY A 840 -23.60 -38.32 -20.42
N ALA A 841 -23.31 -38.97 -19.30
CA ALA A 841 -22.07 -38.77 -18.55
C ALA A 841 -20.87 -39.31 -19.35
N TRP A 842 -19.99 -38.38 -19.74
CA TRP A 842 -18.77 -38.57 -20.55
C TRP A 842 -18.96 -39.13 -21.97
#